data_AF-A0A848E7D7-F1
#
_entry.id   AF-A0A848E7D7-F1
#
_cell.length_a   1.000
_cell.length_b   1.000
_cell.length_c   1.000
_cell.angle_alpha   90.00
_cell.angle_beta   90.00
_cell.angle_gamma   90.00
#
_symmetry.space_group_name_H-M   'P 1'
#
loop_
_entity.id
_entity.type
_entity.pdbx_description
1 polymer ?
#
loop_
_entity_poly.entity_id
_entity_poly.type
_entity_poly.pdbx_seq_one_letter_code
_entity_poly.pdbx_strand_id
1 'polypeptide(L)'
;MSLKIKAPGKLDIDTKLFGQFTVKDLIRLLTPATLAYFTNMSIPVLISASILGVIWYRWTPADQHIDQLAYHAPRWLINKRKLENPGIQARSNSQVTLEDGSKAAIIQVSPTNIDMKTETEQGALHNIYQDLLDTVSYPIHIHSQQRSLNLRKYKSNTWSKPYRSTDLEKEYAEYIDSISEEEQSTTKHYIVLKSGEITGHRLLDKIRYNTSSRKGIRKNELNNRCREVITTVNTADLQAERLTGAELRSKITQFTTGNIDSAGDTGPQPSPNWNSRRENHISSHHYRKTLYISEYPSNIQLGWPVQLLRINGLVDITQVIKPRDTGKATKKLQRISEKLNAEIDSFLSHGYRGTNKLESLLEDTEWILDLFADREAQPVDHAVYITPHSKSKTKCRQALRQVKNRLDTQQIKYRNTFLRTDQAYKTQQPLYPDPLNETQLVPSTTAAAGFPFGTQQTSQKKGVIYGVDTSDEAPILADRFSWSSHSMARMGMVGSGKSYTTKIELLRSDIVYDDLQIIAVDPKKEYQKVIQSLNGVCVRLPYSGDLDQLGDRHACFQVKERGQRDDVNTLVDLVQDIYRYTSKNQRKTLVLIDEARILMNHETGRQVLNQFVLEARDTNTAITLVTQNASHFTYCREGQEILDNMPGKVFMRHDRVPDSVVEYFQLSERERQELHELKTGTDSPYSEALLKISGKLDTRIRIESTDTEHRIIEQEEK
;
A
#
# COMPACT_ATOMS: atom_id res chain seq x y z
N MET A 1 16.03 -2.11 -11.52
CA MET A 1 14.89 -2.83 -12.16
C MET A 1 14.10 -3.52 -11.06
N SER A 2 12.92 -4.09 -11.34
CA SER A 2 12.17 -4.85 -10.31
C SER A 2 12.64 -6.31 -10.27
N LEU A 3 12.84 -6.84 -9.07
CA LEU A 3 13.26 -8.23 -8.85
C LEU A 3 12.27 -9.21 -9.51
N LYS A 4 12.77 -10.10 -10.36
CA LYS A 4 11.99 -11.16 -11.04
C LYS A 4 12.16 -12.49 -10.32
N ILE A 5 11.06 -13.17 -10.09
CA ILE A 5 10.98 -14.44 -9.36
C ILE A 5 10.33 -15.48 -10.27
N LYS A 6 10.91 -16.69 -10.35
CA LYS A 6 10.33 -17.79 -11.13
C LYS A 6 8.99 -18.23 -10.53
N ALA A 7 8.00 -18.44 -11.37
CA ALA A 7 6.68 -18.92 -10.98
C ALA A 7 6.26 -20.05 -11.91
N PRO A 8 5.82 -21.20 -11.37
CA PRO A 8 5.50 -22.34 -12.21
C PRO A 8 4.18 -22.12 -12.96
N GLY A 9 4.11 -22.67 -14.16
CA GLY A 9 2.85 -22.79 -14.89
C GLY A 9 1.82 -23.65 -14.15
N LYS A 10 0.60 -23.75 -14.69
CA LYS A 10 -0.46 -24.53 -14.03
C LYS A 10 -0.12 -26.04 -14.02
N LEU A 11 0.25 -26.56 -12.85
CA LEU A 11 0.67 -27.96 -12.59
C LEU A 11 -0.47 -29.00 -12.63
N ASP A 12 -1.61 -28.68 -13.25
CA ASP A 12 -2.76 -29.58 -13.32
C ASP A 12 -2.94 -30.09 -14.74
N ILE A 13 -2.62 -31.36 -14.95
CA ILE A 13 -2.71 -32.02 -16.24
C ILE A 13 -3.80 -33.08 -16.11
N ASP A 14 -4.97 -32.81 -16.67
CA ASP A 14 -5.98 -33.86 -16.84
C ASP A 14 -5.46 -34.89 -17.87
N THR A 15 -5.59 -36.19 -17.59
CA THR A 15 -5.24 -37.25 -18.56
C THR A 15 -6.11 -37.11 -19.82
N LYS A 16 -5.48 -36.92 -20.98
CA LYS A 16 -6.18 -36.88 -22.27
C LYS A 16 -6.19 -38.27 -22.92
N LEU A 17 -7.38 -38.79 -23.19
CA LEU A 17 -7.62 -39.92 -24.08
C LEU A 17 -7.54 -39.44 -25.53
N PHE A 18 -6.89 -40.23 -26.39
CA PHE A 18 -6.66 -39.93 -27.80
C PHE A 18 -5.93 -38.59 -28.07
N GLY A 19 -5.14 -38.10 -27.11
CA GLY A 19 -4.44 -36.81 -27.20
C GLY A 19 -5.34 -35.57 -27.21
N GLN A 20 -6.67 -35.73 -27.14
CA GLN A 20 -7.61 -34.63 -27.36
C GLN A 20 -8.63 -34.42 -26.22
N PHE A 21 -9.13 -35.49 -25.58
CA PHE A 21 -10.26 -35.37 -24.65
C PHE A 21 -9.93 -35.92 -23.27
N THR A 22 -10.21 -35.17 -22.21
CA THR A 22 -10.12 -35.71 -20.85
C THR A 22 -11.30 -36.65 -20.58
N VAL A 23 -11.22 -37.51 -19.56
CA VAL A 23 -12.36 -38.35 -19.14
C VAL A 23 -13.60 -37.50 -18.84
N LYS A 24 -13.42 -36.32 -18.25
CA LYS A 24 -14.51 -35.36 -18.00
C LYS A 24 -15.10 -34.83 -19.30
N ASP A 25 -14.28 -34.54 -20.30
CA ASP A 25 -14.74 -34.06 -21.61
C ASP A 25 -15.52 -35.14 -22.36
N LEU A 26 -15.08 -36.39 -22.25
CA LEU A 26 -15.76 -37.55 -22.81
C LEU A 26 -17.12 -37.79 -22.14
N ILE A 27 -17.18 -37.69 -20.81
CA ILE A 27 -18.44 -37.73 -20.06
C ILE A 27 -19.38 -36.62 -20.55
N ARG A 28 -18.89 -35.37 -20.65
CA ARG A 28 -19.68 -34.22 -21.10
C ARG A 28 -20.24 -34.42 -22.50
N LEU A 29 -19.41 -34.90 -23.43
CA LEU A 29 -19.78 -35.14 -24.83
C LEU A 29 -20.82 -36.25 -24.96
N LEU A 30 -20.74 -37.28 -24.10
CA LEU A 30 -21.65 -38.42 -24.10
C LEU A 30 -22.91 -38.24 -23.23
N THR A 31 -22.95 -37.26 -22.32
CA THR A 31 -24.09 -37.06 -21.39
C THR A 31 -25.45 -36.97 -22.10
N PRO A 32 -25.61 -36.16 -23.16
CA PRO A 32 -26.92 -36.06 -23.82
C PRO A 32 -27.33 -37.34 -24.56
N ALA A 33 -26.37 -38.04 -25.18
CA ALA A 33 -26.60 -39.30 -25.88
C ALA A 33 -26.96 -40.44 -24.90
N THR A 34 -26.30 -40.49 -23.74
CA THR A 34 -26.61 -41.47 -22.68
C THR A 34 -27.98 -41.21 -22.07
N LEU A 35 -28.34 -39.95 -21.79
CA LEU A 35 -29.69 -39.58 -21.34
C LEU A 35 -30.78 -40.00 -22.36
N ALA A 36 -30.55 -39.74 -23.65
CA ALA A 36 -31.48 -40.14 -24.71
C ALA A 36 -31.63 -41.67 -24.83
N TYR A 37 -30.53 -42.41 -24.64
CA TYR A 37 -30.52 -43.87 -24.63
C TYR A 37 -31.35 -44.45 -23.47
N PHE A 38 -31.22 -43.91 -22.25
CA PHE A 38 -31.99 -44.37 -21.09
C PHE A 38 -33.49 -44.08 -21.20
N THR A 39 -33.90 -43.17 -22.09
CA THR A 39 -35.31 -42.88 -22.36
C THR A 39 -35.91 -43.71 -23.51
N ASN A 40 -35.22 -44.74 -24.03
CA ASN A 40 -35.67 -45.59 -25.15
C ASN A 40 -36.06 -44.79 -26.42
N MET A 41 -35.35 -43.71 -26.72
CA MET A 41 -35.61 -42.87 -27.90
C MET A 41 -35.08 -43.50 -29.20
N SER A 42 -35.67 -43.13 -30.35
CA SER A 42 -35.33 -43.68 -31.67
C SER A 42 -33.93 -43.26 -32.17
N ILE A 43 -33.38 -43.99 -33.14
CA ILE A 43 -32.03 -43.72 -33.72
C ILE A 43 -31.83 -42.25 -34.18
N PRO A 44 -32.79 -41.59 -34.85
CA PRO A 44 -32.67 -40.16 -35.20
C PRO A 44 -32.50 -39.25 -33.98
N VAL A 45 -33.07 -39.65 -32.85
CA VAL A 45 -32.97 -38.89 -31.59
C VAL A 45 -31.61 -39.08 -30.92
N LEU A 46 -30.99 -40.27 -31.04
CA LEU A 46 -29.62 -40.49 -30.58
C LEU A 46 -28.60 -39.67 -31.39
N ILE A 47 -28.80 -39.54 -32.70
CA ILE A 47 -27.95 -38.72 -33.57
C ILE A 47 -28.07 -37.23 -33.19
N SER A 48 -29.29 -36.73 -33.01
CA SER A 48 -29.52 -35.35 -32.57
C SER A 48 -29.02 -35.10 -31.15
N ALA A 49 -29.14 -36.06 -30.23
CA ALA A 49 -28.55 -36.00 -28.91
C ALA A 49 -27.01 -35.95 -28.95
N SER A 50 -26.37 -36.64 -29.88
CA SER A 50 -24.91 -36.59 -30.08
C SER A 50 -24.44 -35.22 -30.58
N ILE A 51 -25.19 -34.62 -31.53
CA ILE A 51 -24.96 -33.24 -31.99
C ILE A 51 -25.15 -32.25 -30.83
N LEU A 52 -26.21 -32.43 -30.03
CA LEU A 52 -26.44 -31.68 -28.80
C LEU A 52 -25.29 -31.87 -27.79
N GLY A 53 -24.69 -33.05 -27.70
CA GLY A 53 -23.48 -33.34 -26.91
C GLY A 53 -22.28 -32.49 -27.32
N VAL A 54 -22.04 -32.35 -28.63
CA VAL A 54 -20.97 -31.49 -29.15
C VAL A 54 -21.24 -30.02 -28.86
N ILE A 55 -22.49 -29.57 -29.07
CA ILE A 55 -22.91 -28.19 -28.74
C ILE A 55 -22.77 -27.93 -27.23
N TRP A 56 -23.22 -28.86 -26.39
CA TRP A 56 -23.15 -28.81 -24.94
C TRP A 56 -21.71 -28.74 -24.43
N TYR A 57 -20.81 -29.53 -25.03
CA TYR A 57 -19.38 -29.50 -24.72
C TYR A 57 -18.74 -28.16 -25.10
N ARG A 58 -19.07 -27.64 -26.28
CA ARG A 58 -18.45 -26.42 -26.84
C ARG A 58 -19.05 -25.13 -26.26
N TRP A 59 -20.26 -25.19 -25.69
CA TRP A 59 -20.91 -24.07 -25.07
C TRP A 59 -20.44 -23.87 -23.62
N THR A 60 -19.64 -22.82 -23.41
CA THR A 60 -19.05 -22.45 -22.11
C THR A 60 -19.49 -21.04 -21.68
N PRO A 61 -20.77 -20.85 -21.30
CA PRO A 61 -21.22 -19.54 -20.88
C PRO A 61 -20.46 -19.08 -19.63
N ALA A 62 -19.94 -17.84 -19.68
CA ALA A 62 -19.11 -17.24 -18.63
C ALA A 62 -17.83 -18.02 -18.27
N ASP A 63 -17.21 -18.66 -19.27
CA ASP A 63 -15.97 -19.45 -19.17
C ASP A 63 -16.10 -20.69 -18.24
N GLN A 64 -17.33 -21.15 -18.03
CA GLN A 64 -17.64 -22.35 -17.24
C GLN A 64 -18.44 -23.34 -18.08
N HIS A 65 -18.19 -24.63 -17.88
CA HIS A 65 -18.99 -25.67 -18.51
C HIS A 65 -20.35 -25.81 -17.81
N ILE A 66 -21.35 -26.30 -18.54
CA ILE A 66 -22.74 -26.36 -18.09
C ILE A 66 -22.90 -27.26 -16.84
N ASP A 67 -22.09 -28.30 -16.69
CA ASP A 67 -22.02 -29.17 -15.50
C ASP A 67 -21.65 -28.38 -14.23
N GLN A 68 -20.64 -27.50 -14.32
CA GLN A 68 -20.22 -26.63 -13.23
C GLN A 68 -21.33 -25.64 -12.87
N LEU A 69 -22.02 -25.09 -13.88
CA LEU A 69 -23.17 -24.21 -13.68
C LEU A 69 -24.34 -24.92 -13.00
N ALA A 70 -24.64 -26.15 -13.41
CA ALA A 70 -25.69 -26.97 -12.83
C ALA A 70 -25.41 -27.32 -11.35
N TYR A 71 -24.13 -27.48 -10.97
CA TYR A 71 -23.74 -27.66 -9.58
C TYR A 71 -23.82 -26.35 -8.76
N HIS A 72 -23.31 -25.24 -9.29
CA HIS A 72 -23.23 -23.97 -8.57
C HIS A 72 -24.58 -23.24 -8.47
N ALA A 73 -25.46 -23.34 -9.48
CA ALA A 73 -26.73 -22.62 -9.53
C ALA A 73 -27.69 -22.93 -8.35
N PRO A 74 -28.05 -24.20 -8.06
CA PRO A 74 -28.96 -24.52 -6.96
C PRO A 74 -28.33 -24.18 -5.60
N ARG A 75 -27.03 -24.47 -5.42
CA ARG A 75 -26.28 -24.09 -4.21
C ARG A 75 -26.34 -22.58 -3.98
N TRP A 76 -26.06 -21.79 -5.01
CA TRP A 76 -26.06 -20.34 -4.95
C TRP A 76 -27.45 -19.81 -4.61
N LEU A 77 -28.50 -20.35 -5.24
CA LEU A 77 -29.89 -19.98 -4.96
C LEU A 77 -30.29 -20.19 -3.48
N ILE A 78 -29.78 -21.24 -2.83
CA ILE A 78 -30.02 -21.54 -1.43
C ILE A 78 -29.20 -20.61 -0.52
N ASN A 79 -27.92 -20.43 -0.82
CA ASN A 79 -26.98 -19.73 0.07
C ASN A 79 -27.00 -18.21 -0.06
N LYS A 80 -27.51 -17.66 -1.18
CA LYS A 80 -27.62 -16.20 -1.37
C LYS A 80 -28.46 -15.51 -0.29
N ARG A 81 -29.39 -16.24 0.35
CA ARG A 81 -30.24 -15.75 1.45
C ARG A 81 -29.54 -15.78 2.83
N LYS A 82 -28.39 -16.46 2.95
CA LYS A 82 -27.63 -16.64 4.21
C LYS A 82 -26.43 -15.68 4.33
N LEU A 83 -26.50 -14.50 3.73
CA LEU A 83 -25.46 -13.45 3.85
C LEU A 83 -25.72 -12.49 5.02
N GLU A 84 -26.63 -12.87 5.93
CA GLU A 84 -27.02 -12.07 7.07
C GLU A 84 -26.14 -12.42 8.27
N ASN A 85 -25.24 -11.49 8.59
CA ASN A 85 -24.45 -11.38 9.81
C ASN A 85 -23.43 -12.51 10.08
N PRO A 86 -22.13 -12.20 10.27
CA PRO A 86 -21.24 -13.11 10.98
C PRO A 86 -21.71 -13.18 12.44
N GLY A 87 -22.07 -14.35 12.91
CA GLY A 87 -22.33 -14.67 14.32
C GLY A 87 -21.05 -14.59 15.15
N ILE A 88 -20.56 -13.37 15.37
CA ILE A 88 -19.47 -13.12 16.31
C ILE A 88 -20.08 -13.15 17.71
N GLN A 89 -19.95 -14.30 18.36
CA GLN A 89 -20.61 -14.57 19.64
C GLN A 89 -19.87 -14.00 20.86
N ALA A 90 -18.57 -13.67 20.75
CA ALA A 90 -17.82 -13.13 21.90
C ALA A 90 -16.61 -12.27 21.51
N ARG A 91 -16.54 -11.08 22.13
CA ARG A 91 -15.48 -10.07 21.98
C ARG A 91 -14.55 -10.12 23.20
N SER A 92 -13.26 -10.33 22.99
CA SER A 92 -12.22 -10.15 24.00
C SER A 92 -11.31 -8.98 23.58
N ASN A 93 -10.56 -8.40 24.52
CA ASN A 93 -9.64 -7.29 24.24
C ASN A 93 -8.52 -7.60 23.22
N SER A 94 -8.33 -8.82 22.73
CA SER A 94 -7.22 -9.16 21.82
C SER A 94 -7.52 -10.26 20.80
N GLN A 95 -8.74 -10.78 20.77
CA GLN A 95 -9.15 -11.88 19.88
C GLN A 95 -10.65 -11.87 19.66
N VAL A 96 -11.07 -12.42 18.51
CA VAL A 96 -12.47 -12.55 18.09
C VAL A 96 -12.85 -14.01 18.16
N THR A 97 -14.02 -14.36 18.72
CA THR A 97 -14.54 -15.73 18.63
C THR A 97 -15.49 -15.83 17.43
N LEU A 98 -15.20 -16.74 16.50
CA LEU A 98 -16.00 -17.01 15.31
C LEU A 98 -17.16 -17.98 15.65
N GLU A 99 -18.13 -18.13 14.75
CA GLU A 99 -19.31 -18.99 14.92
C GLU A 99 -18.98 -20.45 15.21
N ASP A 100 -17.90 -20.96 14.62
CA ASP A 100 -17.42 -22.33 14.80
C ASP A 100 -16.63 -22.53 16.13
N GLY A 101 -16.56 -21.49 16.97
CA GLY A 101 -15.81 -21.50 18.22
C GLY A 101 -14.29 -21.40 18.05
N SER A 102 -13.79 -21.18 16.83
CA SER A 102 -12.39 -20.78 16.59
C SER A 102 -12.18 -19.33 17.04
N LYS A 103 -10.92 -18.98 17.30
CA LYS A 103 -10.50 -17.63 17.68
C LYS A 103 -9.68 -17.02 16.56
N ALA A 104 -9.95 -15.79 16.21
CA ALA A 104 -9.17 -15.03 15.23
C ALA A 104 -8.40 -13.89 15.88
N ALA A 105 -7.19 -13.65 15.42
CA ALA A 105 -6.40 -12.46 15.72
C ALA A 105 -6.09 -11.71 14.41
N ILE A 106 -5.97 -10.39 14.52
CA ILE A 106 -5.71 -9.50 13.41
C ILE A 106 -4.44 -8.73 13.71
N ILE A 107 -3.49 -8.81 12.79
CA ILE A 107 -2.23 -8.06 12.82
C ILE A 107 -2.31 -7.05 11.69
N GLN A 108 -2.12 -5.77 11.98
CA GLN A 108 -2.00 -4.73 10.98
C GLN A 108 -0.52 -4.58 10.62
N VAL A 109 -0.22 -4.50 9.33
CA VAL A 109 1.14 -4.30 8.82
C VAL A 109 1.23 -2.93 8.17
N SER A 110 2.20 -2.12 8.63
CA SER A 110 2.57 -0.85 8.01
C SER A 110 3.31 -1.12 6.71
N PRO A 111 2.91 -0.48 5.60
CA PRO A 111 3.52 -0.76 4.32
C PRO A 111 4.85 0.00 4.14
N THR A 112 5.61 -0.41 3.14
CA THR A 112 6.91 0.16 2.75
C THR A 112 6.88 0.56 1.27
N ASN A 113 7.66 1.55 0.88
CA ASN A 113 7.71 2.01 -0.51
C ASN A 113 8.68 1.14 -1.33
N ILE A 114 8.17 0.08 -1.96
CA ILE A 114 8.99 -0.88 -2.71
C ILE A 114 9.69 -0.27 -3.93
N ASP A 115 9.15 0.82 -4.50
CA ASP A 115 9.73 1.43 -5.69
C ASP A 115 11.03 2.17 -5.40
N MET A 116 11.19 2.69 -4.19
CA MET A 116 12.41 3.37 -3.75
C MET A 116 13.51 2.39 -3.34
N LYS A 117 13.21 1.10 -3.28
CA LYS A 117 14.15 0.06 -2.86
C LYS A 117 15.02 -0.42 -4.02
N THR A 118 16.29 -0.65 -3.71
CA THR A 118 17.25 -1.36 -4.57
C THR A 118 16.83 -2.81 -4.78
N GLU A 119 17.44 -3.48 -5.77
CA GLU A 119 17.17 -4.91 -6.01
C GLU A 119 17.60 -5.80 -4.84
N THR A 120 18.67 -5.43 -4.12
CA THR A 120 19.14 -6.13 -2.92
C THR A 120 18.15 -5.95 -1.75
N GLU A 121 17.65 -4.73 -1.52
CA GLU A 121 16.62 -4.48 -0.50
C GLU A 121 15.28 -5.15 -0.86
N GLN A 122 14.89 -5.13 -2.15
CA GLN A 122 13.74 -5.89 -2.63
C GLN A 122 13.92 -7.39 -2.37
N GLY A 123 15.12 -7.92 -2.62
CA GLY A 123 15.49 -9.30 -2.27
C GLY A 123 15.36 -9.57 -0.77
N ALA A 124 15.78 -8.65 0.08
CA ALA A 124 15.61 -8.77 1.53
C ALA A 124 14.12 -8.80 1.93
N LEU A 125 13.28 -7.93 1.37
CA LEU A 125 11.83 -7.93 1.62
C LEU A 125 11.16 -9.22 1.14
N HIS A 126 11.60 -9.74 -0.02
CA HIS A 126 11.15 -11.03 -0.54
C HIS A 126 11.52 -12.17 0.40
N ASN A 127 12.78 -12.23 0.85
CA ASN A 127 13.26 -13.24 1.79
C ASN A 127 12.52 -13.18 3.14
N ILE A 128 12.32 -11.99 3.72
CA ILE A 128 11.56 -11.81 4.97
C ILE A 128 10.16 -12.40 4.84
N TYR A 129 9.50 -12.13 3.71
CA TYR A 129 8.16 -12.63 3.47
C TYR A 129 8.16 -14.13 3.14
N GLN A 130 9.16 -14.65 2.44
CA GLN A 130 9.36 -16.08 2.23
C GLN A 130 9.59 -16.81 3.56
N ASP A 131 10.46 -16.31 4.43
CA ASP A 131 10.74 -16.85 5.76
C ASP A 131 9.47 -16.95 6.60
N LEU A 132 8.59 -15.94 6.52
CA LEU A 132 7.27 -16.00 7.14
C LEU A 132 6.45 -17.19 6.61
N LEU A 133 6.41 -17.39 5.28
CA LEU A 133 5.64 -18.48 4.67
C LEU A 133 6.25 -19.87 4.97
N ASP A 134 7.57 -19.96 5.08
CA ASP A 134 8.30 -21.20 5.39
C ASP A 134 8.18 -21.58 6.88
N THR A 135 8.09 -20.59 7.76
CA THR A 135 8.02 -20.80 9.21
C THR A 135 6.62 -21.19 9.67
N VAL A 136 5.57 -20.58 9.11
CA VAL A 136 4.20 -20.83 9.58
C VAL A 136 3.72 -22.24 9.22
N SER A 137 3.25 -22.98 10.22
CA SER A 137 2.70 -24.34 10.05
C SER A 137 1.17 -24.35 9.89
N TYR A 138 0.56 -23.21 9.62
CA TYR A 138 -0.89 -23.01 9.63
C TYR A 138 -1.34 -22.02 8.54
N PRO A 139 -2.64 -22.03 8.16
CA PRO A 139 -3.16 -21.08 7.19
C PRO A 139 -3.05 -19.63 7.67
N ILE A 140 -2.61 -18.76 6.76
CA ILE A 140 -2.61 -17.30 6.94
C ILE A 140 -3.43 -16.64 5.84
N HIS A 141 -4.21 -15.64 6.22
CA HIS A 141 -5.01 -14.84 5.29
C HIS A 141 -4.50 -13.41 5.32
N ILE A 142 -4.12 -12.88 4.16
CA ILE A 142 -3.58 -11.53 4.04
C ILE A 142 -4.56 -10.69 3.25
N HIS A 143 -5.05 -9.62 3.87
CA HIS A 143 -6.05 -8.73 3.31
C HIS A 143 -5.45 -7.35 3.11
N SER A 144 -5.37 -6.89 1.87
CA SER A 144 -5.09 -5.50 1.50
C SER A 144 -6.41 -4.85 1.13
N GLN A 145 -6.92 -3.97 1.98
CA GLN A 145 -8.23 -3.35 1.80
C GLN A 145 -8.11 -1.87 1.50
N GLN A 146 -8.77 -1.44 0.43
CA GLN A 146 -8.81 -0.05 0.01
C GLN A 146 -10.09 0.65 0.42
N ARG A 147 -9.94 1.92 0.77
CA ARG A 147 -11.04 2.82 1.06
C ARG A 147 -10.77 4.16 0.40
N SER A 148 -11.84 4.83 -0.04
CA SER A 148 -11.75 6.20 -0.52
C SER A 148 -11.10 7.07 0.55
N LEU A 149 -10.03 7.77 0.20
CA LEU A 149 -9.49 8.85 0.99
C LEU A 149 -10.61 9.87 1.20
N ASN A 150 -10.83 10.28 2.44
CA ASN A 150 -11.88 11.23 2.77
C ASN A 150 -11.25 12.38 3.55
N LEU A 151 -11.00 13.47 2.84
CA LEU A 151 -10.41 14.68 3.40
C LEU A 151 -11.44 15.57 4.09
N ARG A 152 -12.72 15.18 4.19
CA ARG A 152 -13.75 15.96 4.88
C ARG A 152 -13.40 16.24 6.34
N LYS A 153 -12.84 15.24 7.03
CA LYS A 153 -12.37 15.40 8.42
C LYS A 153 -11.16 16.33 8.51
N TYR A 154 -10.26 16.25 7.53
CA TYR A 154 -9.12 17.17 7.44
C TYR A 154 -9.63 18.59 7.24
N LYS A 155 -10.47 18.83 6.23
CA LYS A 155 -11.12 20.12 5.96
C LYS A 155 -11.85 20.69 7.19
N SER A 156 -12.65 19.87 7.89
CA SER A 156 -13.35 20.34 9.11
C SER A 156 -12.41 20.66 10.26
N ASN A 157 -11.26 19.97 10.37
CA ASN A 157 -10.27 20.23 11.41
C ASN A 157 -9.42 21.47 11.09
N THR A 158 -9.16 21.73 9.81
CA THR A 158 -8.42 22.90 9.33
C THR A 158 -9.22 24.17 9.57
N TRP A 159 -10.49 24.21 9.14
CA TRP A 159 -11.38 25.37 9.30
C TRP A 159 -12.35 25.21 10.49
N SER A 160 -11.81 25.20 11.70
CA SER A 160 -12.63 25.19 12.94
C SER A 160 -13.14 26.58 13.37
N LYS A 161 -12.55 27.66 12.82
CA LYS A 161 -12.93 29.07 13.03
C LYS A 161 -13.75 29.59 11.84
N PRO A 162 -14.59 30.64 12.01
CA PRO A 162 -15.21 31.31 10.87
C PRO A 162 -14.13 31.80 9.91
N TYR A 163 -14.32 31.54 8.62
CA TYR A 163 -13.43 31.92 7.51
C TYR A 163 -12.79 33.29 7.75
N ARG A 164 -11.46 33.40 7.75
CA ARG A 164 -10.84 34.66 7.35
C ARG A 164 -11.02 34.65 5.83
N SER A 165 -12.11 35.22 5.33
CA SER A 165 -12.56 35.13 3.92
C SER A 165 -11.56 35.72 2.93
N THR A 166 -10.38 35.12 2.82
CA THR A 166 -9.29 35.45 1.91
C THR A 166 -9.39 34.50 0.72
N ASP A 167 -9.00 34.98 -0.46
CA ASP A 167 -9.00 34.16 -1.68
C ASP A 167 -8.10 32.93 -1.52
N LEU A 168 -7.01 33.04 -0.74
CA LEU A 168 -6.07 31.95 -0.45
C LEU A 168 -6.71 30.79 0.32
N GLU A 169 -7.44 31.06 1.40
CA GLU A 169 -8.14 30.01 2.16
C GLU A 169 -9.20 29.32 1.32
N LYS A 170 -9.93 30.10 0.52
CA LYS A 170 -11.01 29.59 -0.34
C LYS A 170 -10.46 28.65 -1.41
N GLU A 171 -9.43 29.07 -2.12
CA GLU A 171 -8.84 28.25 -3.18
C GLU A 171 -8.12 27.02 -2.61
N TYR A 172 -7.47 27.13 -1.45
CA TYR A 172 -6.89 25.96 -0.78
C TYR A 172 -7.98 24.95 -0.35
N ALA A 173 -9.15 25.43 0.08
CA ALA A 173 -10.29 24.56 0.38
C ALA A 173 -10.87 23.88 -0.87
N GLU A 174 -10.88 24.57 -2.02
CA GLU A 174 -11.28 24.01 -3.32
C GLU A 174 -10.26 22.98 -3.83
N TYR A 175 -8.95 23.23 -3.65
CA TYR A 175 -7.88 22.29 -3.94
C TYR A 175 -7.98 21.00 -3.11
N ILE A 176 -8.35 21.09 -1.83
CA ILE A 176 -8.60 19.90 -1.00
C ILE A 176 -9.81 19.10 -1.51
N ASP A 177 -10.86 19.79 -2.00
CA ASP A 177 -12.03 19.13 -2.56
C ASP A 177 -11.68 18.40 -3.86
N SER A 178 -10.91 19.01 -4.75
CA SER A 178 -10.51 18.37 -6.03
C SER A 178 -9.71 17.08 -5.79
N ILE A 179 -8.74 17.11 -4.87
CA ILE A 179 -7.98 15.91 -4.46
C ILE A 179 -8.91 14.85 -3.86
N SER A 180 -9.89 15.26 -3.06
CA SER A 180 -10.86 14.34 -2.46
C SER A 180 -11.84 13.74 -3.48
N GLU A 181 -12.08 14.41 -4.61
CA GLU A 181 -12.95 13.93 -5.69
C GLU A 181 -12.28 12.90 -6.61
N GLU A 182 -10.95 12.92 -6.72
CA GLU A 182 -10.15 12.02 -7.57
C GLU A 182 -10.15 10.52 -7.18
N GLU A 183 -11.06 10.08 -6.29
CA GLU A 183 -11.20 8.68 -5.82
C GLU A 183 -9.89 8.04 -5.33
N GLN A 184 -8.99 8.85 -4.81
CA GLN A 184 -7.75 8.37 -4.22
C GLN A 184 -8.06 7.39 -3.10
N SER A 185 -7.16 6.41 -2.92
CA SER A 185 -7.40 5.30 -2.03
C SER A 185 -6.34 5.22 -0.95
N THR A 186 -6.77 4.87 0.26
CA THR A 186 -5.86 4.45 1.32
C THR A 186 -5.92 2.95 1.43
N THR A 187 -4.76 2.31 1.45
CA THR A 187 -4.66 0.86 1.61
C THR A 187 -4.27 0.52 3.04
N LYS A 188 -4.95 -0.46 3.63
CA LYS A 188 -4.55 -1.06 4.91
C LYS A 188 -4.34 -2.55 4.73
N HIS A 189 -3.24 -3.05 5.29
CA HIS A 189 -2.88 -4.46 5.22
C HIS A 189 -3.11 -5.15 6.57
N TYR A 190 -3.72 -6.33 6.51
CA TYR A 190 -4.00 -7.15 7.68
C TYR A 190 -3.58 -8.59 7.44
N ILE A 191 -2.89 -9.20 8.39
CA ILE A 191 -2.70 -10.64 8.48
C ILE A 191 -3.68 -11.18 9.51
N VAL A 192 -4.56 -12.09 9.09
CA VAL A 192 -5.55 -12.74 9.94
C VAL A 192 -5.12 -14.17 10.23
N LEU A 193 -5.06 -14.48 11.52
CA LEU A 193 -4.68 -15.79 12.05
C LEU A 193 -5.88 -16.40 12.76
N LYS A 194 -6.15 -17.70 12.55
CA LYS A 194 -7.27 -18.42 13.18
C LYS A 194 -6.77 -19.63 13.97
N SER A 195 -7.28 -19.82 15.19
CA SER A 195 -6.95 -20.99 16.04
C SER A 195 -7.77 -22.21 15.60
N GLY A 196 -7.15 -23.38 15.48
CA GLY A 196 -7.85 -24.65 15.21
C GLY A 196 -7.92 -25.08 13.74
N GLU A 197 -7.45 -24.26 12.81
CA GLU A 197 -7.02 -24.73 11.48
C GLU A 197 -5.55 -25.16 11.60
N ILE A 198 -5.32 -26.46 11.80
CA ILE A 198 -3.98 -27.08 11.71
C ILE A 198 -3.96 -27.91 10.43
N THR A 199 -3.06 -27.58 9.53
CA THR A 199 -2.76 -28.34 8.33
C THR A 199 -1.95 -29.57 8.71
N GLY A 200 -2.63 -30.71 8.91
CA GLY A 200 -1.99 -32.02 8.95
C GLY A 200 -1.25 -32.39 10.25
N HIS A 201 -1.99 -32.82 11.27
CA HIS A 201 -1.65 -34.00 12.09
C HIS A 201 -2.92 -34.47 12.81
N ARG A 202 -3.81 -35.13 12.06
CA ARG A 202 -4.90 -35.91 12.63
C ARG A 202 -4.31 -37.19 13.20
N LEU A 203 -4.04 -37.23 14.49
CA LEU A 203 -4.20 -38.47 15.29
C LEU A 203 -4.28 -38.21 16.80
N LEU A 204 -3.66 -37.15 17.34
CA LEU A 204 -3.59 -36.93 18.79
C LEU A 204 -4.76 -36.09 19.37
N ASP A 205 -5.40 -35.22 18.58
CA ASP A 205 -6.48 -34.34 19.07
C ASP A 205 -7.84 -35.01 19.31
N LYS A 206 -8.00 -36.29 18.92
CA LYS A 206 -9.20 -37.07 19.26
C LYS A 206 -9.10 -37.77 20.62
N ILE A 207 -7.93 -37.77 21.26
CA ILE A 207 -7.71 -38.46 22.53
C ILE A 207 -7.29 -37.43 23.59
N ARG A 208 -8.29 -37.06 24.42
CA ARG A 208 -8.23 -36.46 25.77
C ARG A 208 -8.65 -34.98 25.94
N TYR A 209 -9.43 -34.82 27.02
CA TYR A 209 -9.60 -33.68 27.95
C TYR A 209 -10.79 -32.71 27.85
N ASN A 210 -11.28 -32.40 29.06
CA ASN A 210 -12.42 -31.57 29.46
C ASN A 210 -12.52 -30.20 28.76
N THR A 211 -13.77 -29.78 28.53
CA THR A 211 -14.22 -28.59 27.78
C THR A 211 -13.67 -27.24 28.27
N SER A 212 -13.33 -27.10 29.56
CA SER A 212 -12.78 -25.87 30.16
C SER A 212 -11.29 -25.64 29.84
N SER A 213 -10.51 -26.71 29.63
CA SER A 213 -9.08 -26.66 29.29
C SER A 213 -8.83 -26.23 27.82
N ARG A 214 -9.79 -26.50 26.93
CA ARG A 214 -9.73 -26.17 25.49
C ARG A 214 -9.66 -24.66 25.19
N LYS A 215 -10.28 -23.81 26.02
CA LYS A 215 -10.32 -22.35 25.80
C LYS A 215 -8.96 -21.67 26.06
N GLY A 216 -8.20 -22.17 27.04
CA GLY A 216 -6.87 -21.68 27.39
C GLY A 216 -5.82 -22.07 26.34
N ILE A 217 -5.84 -23.32 25.90
CA ILE A 217 -4.91 -23.86 24.89
C ILE A 217 -5.00 -23.09 23.56
N ARG A 218 -6.22 -22.91 23.01
CA ARG A 218 -6.43 -22.16 21.76
C ARG A 218 -6.01 -20.68 21.84
N LYS A 219 -6.09 -20.07 23.04
CA LYS A 219 -5.64 -18.69 23.26
C LYS A 219 -4.11 -18.62 23.24
N ASN A 220 -3.45 -19.55 23.91
CA ASN A 220 -1.99 -19.62 23.95
C ASN A 220 -1.41 -19.94 22.57
N GLU A 221 -2.03 -20.87 21.84
CA GLU A 221 -1.69 -21.17 20.46
C GLU A 221 -1.77 -19.91 19.59
N LEU A 222 -2.93 -19.22 19.57
CA LEU A 222 -3.10 -18.00 18.77
C LEU A 222 -2.12 -16.89 19.16
N ASN A 223 -1.79 -16.76 20.45
CA ASN A 223 -0.79 -15.80 20.91
C ASN A 223 0.62 -16.15 20.41
N ASN A 224 0.99 -17.44 20.38
CA ASN A 224 2.26 -17.89 19.84
C ASN A 224 2.33 -17.63 18.33
N ARG A 225 1.28 -17.97 17.59
CA ARG A 225 1.15 -17.67 16.15
C ARG A 225 1.30 -16.17 15.88
N CYS A 226 0.67 -15.31 16.70
CA CYS A 226 0.84 -13.87 16.57
C CYS A 226 2.28 -13.43 16.82
N ARG A 227 2.92 -13.96 17.87
CA ARG A 227 4.30 -13.60 18.21
C ARG A 227 5.23 -13.96 17.05
N GLU A 228 5.13 -15.19 16.56
CA GLU A 228 5.91 -15.71 15.42
C GLU A 228 5.78 -14.82 14.19
N VAL A 229 4.56 -14.52 13.76
CA VAL A 229 4.31 -13.63 12.60
C VAL A 229 4.88 -12.22 12.82
N ILE A 230 4.66 -11.64 14.01
CA ILE A 230 5.15 -10.30 14.32
C ILE A 230 6.68 -10.26 14.36
N THR A 231 7.33 -11.27 14.95
CA THR A 231 8.79 -11.32 15.03
C THR A 231 9.45 -11.50 13.66
N THR A 232 8.83 -12.24 12.75
CA THR A 232 9.36 -12.41 11.39
C THR A 232 9.15 -11.16 10.54
N VAL A 233 8.00 -10.48 10.67
CA VAL A 233 7.68 -9.30 9.84
C VAL A 233 8.34 -8.02 10.36
N ASN A 234 8.49 -7.85 11.69
CA ASN A 234 9.12 -6.66 12.26
C ASN A 234 10.59 -6.61 11.92
N THR A 235 10.92 -5.73 10.97
CA THR A 235 12.27 -5.48 10.47
C THR A 235 12.49 -3.96 10.37
N ALA A 236 13.63 -3.52 9.85
CA ALA A 236 13.89 -2.09 9.67
C ALA A 236 12.83 -1.41 8.78
N ASP A 237 12.29 -2.12 7.79
CA ASP A 237 11.40 -1.58 6.76
C ASP A 237 9.92 -1.89 6.96
N LEU A 238 9.57 -2.84 7.84
CA LEU A 238 8.20 -3.28 8.08
C LEU A 238 7.88 -3.30 9.57
N GLN A 239 6.68 -2.83 9.91
CA GLN A 239 6.15 -2.89 11.26
C GLN A 239 4.80 -3.60 11.26
N ALA A 240 4.64 -4.53 12.19
CA ALA A 240 3.47 -5.36 12.38
C ALA A 240 2.99 -5.25 13.83
N GLU A 241 1.75 -4.82 14.00
CA GLU A 241 1.14 -4.62 15.30
C GLU A 241 -0.16 -5.42 15.42
N ARG A 242 -0.31 -6.12 16.55
CA ARG A 242 -1.56 -6.82 16.84
C ARG A 242 -2.63 -5.81 17.27
N LEU A 243 -3.77 -5.83 16.59
CA LEU A 243 -4.91 -5.01 16.99
C LEU A 243 -5.53 -5.51 18.30
N THR A 244 -5.71 -4.61 19.26
CA THR A 244 -6.29 -4.91 20.59
C THR A 244 -7.30 -3.84 21.04
N GLY A 245 -7.97 -4.08 22.17
CA GLY A 245 -8.82 -3.13 22.87
C GLY A 245 -9.93 -2.50 22.01
N ALA A 246 -9.99 -1.18 22.05
CA ALA A 246 -10.98 -0.38 21.32
C ALA A 246 -10.77 -0.43 19.80
N GLU A 247 -9.52 -0.51 19.34
CA GLU A 247 -9.18 -0.55 17.92
C GLU A 247 -9.69 -1.83 17.27
N LEU A 248 -9.44 -2.97 17.91
CA LEU A 248 -9.97 -4.26 17.46
C LEU A 248 -11.50 -4.24 17.41
N ARG A 249 -12.17 -3.69 18.43
CA ARG A 249 -13.65 -3.58 18.43
C ARG A 249 -14.18 -2.73 17.29
N SER A 250 -13.59 -1.56 17.08
CA SER A 250 -13.92 -0.65 15.99
C SER A 250 -13.76 -1.33 14.62
N LYS A 251 -12.64 -2.04 14.45
CA LYS A 251 -12.34 -2.76 13.21
C LYS A 251 -13.25 -3.95 12.94
N ILE A 252 -13.58 -4.73 13.96
CA ILE A 252 -14.56 -5.82 13.83
C ILE A 252 -15.89 -5.26 13.35
N THR A 253 -16.42 -4.21 14.02
CA THR A 253 -17.65 -3.55 13.58
C THR A 253 -17.52 -3.11 12.13
N GLN A 254 -16.39 -2.52 11.73
CA GLN A 254 -16.14 -2.12 10.34
C GLN A 254 -16.15 -3.31 9.37
N PHE A 255 -15.55 -4.45 9.72
CA PHE A 255 -15.53 -5.66 8.88
C PHE A 255 -16.89 -6.36 8.79
N THR A 256 -17.71 -6.26 9.84
CA THR A 256 -18.94 -7.05 9.96
C THR A 256 -20.17 -6.29 9.49
N THR A 257 -20.21 -4.98 9.77
CA THR A 257 -21.36 -4.13 9.45
C THR A 257 -21.08 -3.20 8.29
N GLY A 258 -19.83 -2.86 7.99
CA GLY A 258 -19.51 -1.88 6.96
C GLY A 258 -20.29 -0.58 7.16
N ASN A 259 -20.07 0.17 8.25
CA ASN A 259 -20.82 1.40 8.60
C ASN A 259 -22.36 1.25 8.47
N ILE A 260 -22.99 0.68 9.50
CA ILE A 260 -24.45 0.70 9.65
C ILE A 260 -24.78 1.70 10.77
N ASP A 261 -25.38 2.82 10.41
CA ASP A 261 -26.09 3.73 11.34
C ASP A 261 -27.61 3.46 11.33
N SER A 262 -28.10 2.37 10.74
CA SER A 262 -29.55 2.10 10.66
C SER A 262 -29.90 0.62 10.82
N ALA A 263 -30.72 0.31 11.83
CA ALA A 263 -31.29 -1.01 12.02
C ALA A 263 -32.04 -1.45 10.74
N GLY A 264 -31.59 -2.54 10.09
CA GLY A 264 -32.27 -3.12 8.92
C GLY A 264 -31.39 -3.51 7.71
N ASP A 265 -30.08 -3.21 7.70
CA ASP A 265 -29.20 -3.68 6.61
C ASP A 265 -28.83 -5.17 6.77
N THR A 266 -28.93 -5.92 5.67
CA THR A 266 -28.93 -7.41 5.63
C THR A 266 -27.82 -7.97 4.73
N GLY A 267 -26.76 -7.18 4.49
CA GLY A 267 -25.65 -7.59 3.63
C GLY A 267 -25.88 -7.21 2.14
N PRO A 268 -24.89 -7.47 1.28
CA PRO A 268 -24.99 -7.16 -0.16
C PRO A 268 -26.12 -7.96 -0.81
N GLN A 269 -26.59 -7.50 -1.96
CA GLN A 269 -27.49 -8.29 -2.81
C GLN A 269 -26.65 -9.12 -3.79
N PRO A 270 -26.44 -10.42 -3.55
CA PRO A 270 -25.76 -11.27 -4.50
C PRO A 270 -26.61 -11.46 -5.76
N SER A 271 -25.98 -11.27 -6.91
CA SER A 271 -26.43 -11.75 -8.22
C SER A 271 -25.46 -12.82 -8.72
N PRO A 272 -25.80 -13.60 -9.76
CA PRO A 272 -24.90 -14.62 -10.29
C PRO A 272 -23.53 -14.07 -10.70
N ASN A 273 -23.49 -12.81 -11.12
CA ASN A 273 -22.29 -12.18 -11.68
C ASN A 273 -21.66 -11.10 -10.80
N TRP A 274 -22.41 -10.46 -9.92
CA TRP A 274 -21.98 -9.32 -9.11
C TRP A 274 -22.52 -9.44 -7.69
N ASN A 275 -21.81 -8.90 -6.71
CA ASN A 275 -22.44 -8.49 -5.46
C ASN A 275 -22.81 -7.01 -5.59
N SER A 276 -24.09 -6.68 -5.54
CA SER A 276 -24.58 -5.31 -5.71
C SER A 276 -25.03 -4.68 -4.41
N ARG A 277 -25.13 -3.34 -4.43
CA ARG A 277 -25.89 -2.55 -3.48
C ARG A 277 -27.38 -2.92 -3.58
N ARG A 278 -28.13 -2.90 -2.47
CA ARG A 278 -29.61 -2.97 -2.53
C ARG A 278 -30.14 -1.59 -2.93
N GLU A 279 -30.79 -1.51 -4.08
CA GLU A 279 -31.25 -0.26 -4.71
C GLU A 279 -32.30 0.52 -3.90
N ASN A 280 -33.03 -0.16 -3.01
CA ASN A 280 -34.15 0.43 -2.25
C ASN A 280 -33.87 0.60 -0.75
N HIS A 281 -32.63 0.50 -0.30
CA HIS A 281 -32.25 0.68 1.11
C HIS A 281 -31.06 1.64 1.17
N ILE A 282 -30.91 2.36 2.29
CA ILE A 282 -29.70 3.11 2.63
C ILE A 282 -28.58 2.10 2.97
N SER A 283 -28.26 1.20 2.03
CA SER A 283 -27.16 0.25 2.21
C SER A 283 -25.84 0.97 1.93
N SER A 284 -24.87 0.79 2.80
CA SER A 284 -23.51 1.32 2.63
C SER A 284 -22.68 0.48 1.64
N HIS A 285 -23.25 -0.60 1.12
CA HIS A 285 -22.56 -1.60 0.32
C HIS A 285 -22.18 -1.12 -1.08
N HIS A 286 -20.94 -1.44 -1.47
CA HIS A 286 -20.40 -1.20 -2.80
C HIS A 286 -20.81 -2.33 -3.76
N TYR A 287 -20.90 -2.02 -5.06
CA TYR A 287 -20.80 -3.04 -6.10
C TYR A 287 -19.43 -3.70 -6.03
N ARG A 288 -19.38 -5.02 -6.15
CA ARG A 288 -18.15 -5.82 -6.11
C ARG A 288 -18.15 -6.88 -7.20
N LYS A 289 -16.99 -7.10 -7.80
CA LYS A 289 -16.71 -8.25 -8.67
C LYS A 289 -15.41 -8.88 -8.25
N THR A 290 -15.43 -10.15 -7.87
CA THR A 290 -14.21 -10.87 -7.50
C THR A 290 -13.69 -11.67 -8.69
N LEU A 291 -12.39 -11.57 -8.90
CA LEU A 291 -11.58 -12.41 -9.76
C LEU A 291 -10.65 -13.25 -8.89
N TYR A 292 -10.20 -14.39 -9.40
CA TYR A 292 -9.13 -15.17 -8.77
C TYR A 292 -8.07 -15.55 -9.80
N ILE A 293 -6.83 -15.67 -9.35
CA ILE A 293 -5.72 -16.06 -10.24
C ILE A 293 -5.78 -17.55 -10.53
N SER A 294 -5.70 -17.89 -11.82
CA SER A 294 -5.75 -19.27 -12.29
C SER A 294 -4.41 -19.81 -12.80
N GLU A 295 -3.48 -18.93 -13.19
CA GLU A 295 -2.15 -19.28 -13.67
C GLU A 295 -1.21 -18.07 -13.62
N TYR A 296 0.04 -18.28 -13.26
CA TYR A 296 1.11 -17.28 -13.26
C TYR A 296 1.96 -17.40 -14.54
N PRO A 297 2.58 -16.30 -15.02
CA PRO A 297 3.63 -16.38 -16.03
C PRO A 297 4.89 -17.05 -15.47
N SER A 298 5.83 -17.48 -16.32
CA SER A 298 7.08 -18.13 -15.88
C SER A 298 7.94 -17.28 -14.95
N ASN A 299 7.84 -15.95 -15.05
CA ASN A 299 8.51 -15.02 -14.15
C ASN A 299 7.55 -13.92 -13.73
N ILE A 300 7.54 -13.60 -12.44
CA ILE A 300 6.70 -12.57 -11.86
C ILE A 300 7.54 -11.58 -11.06
N GLN A 301 7.10 -10.31 -11.03
CA GLN A 301 7.79 -9.27 -10.27
C GLN A 301 7.43 -9.35 -8.79
N LEU A 302 8.39 -9.06 -7.91
CA LEU A 302 8.10 -8.82 -6.50
C LEU A 302 7.08 -7.68 -6.36
N GLY A 303 6.07 -7.89 -5.51
CA GLY A 303 5.06 -6.86 -5.27
C GLY A 303 4.10 -6.65 -6.42
N TRP A 304 3.95 -7.61 -7.34
CA TRP A 304 2.99 -7.52 -8.45
C TRP A 304 1.55 -7.14 -8.05
N PRO A 305 0.99 -7.49 -6.85
CA PRO A 305 -0.35 -7.06 -6.45
C PRO A 305 -0.43 -5.55 -6.22
N VAL A 306 0.68 -4.90 -5.87
CA VAL A 306 0.74 -3.46 -5.60
C VAL A 306 0.34 -2.66 -6.86
N GLN A 307 0.71 -3.13 -8.05
CA GLN A 307 0.31 -2.50 -9.31
C GLN A 307 -1.21 -2.53 -9.53
N LEU A 308 -1.91 -3.50 -8.94
CA LEU A 308 -3.37 -3.59 -8.97
C LEU A 308 -4.03 -2.70 -7.92
N LEU A 309 -3.35 -2.41 -6.82
CA LEU A 309 -3.81 -1.47 -5.79
C LEU A 309 -3.67 -0.01 -6.27
N ARG A 310 -2.76 0.28 -7.21
CA ARG A 310 -2.54 1.64 -7.75
C ARG A 310 -3.40 2.02 -8.95
N ILE A 311 -4.40 1.20 -9.31
CA ILE A 311 -5.30 1.57 -10.40
C ILE A 311 -6.25 2.70 -9.96
N ASN A 312 -6.90 3.35 -10.93
CA ASN A 312 -7.96 4.30 -10.61
C ASN A 312 -9.24 3.53 -10.23
N GLY A 313 -9.60 3.61 -8.95
CA GLY A 313 -10.74 2.94 -8.32
C GLY A 313 -10.31 1.98 -7.22
N LEU A 314 -11.25 1.59 -6.36
CA LEU A 314 -10.94 0.78 -5.17
C LEU A 314 -10.83 -0.71 -5.50
N VAL A 315 -9.72 -1.33 -5.08
CA VAL A 315 -9.43 -2.76 -5.22
C VAL A 315 -9.05 -3.35 -3.87
N ASP A 316 -9.75 -4.39 -3.46
CA ASP A 316 -9.34 -5.21 -2.31
C ASP A 316 -8.60 -6.46 -2.84
N ILE A 317 -7.47 -6.81 -2.24
CA ILE A 317 -6.71 -8.04 -2.56
C ILE A 317 -6.69 -8.95 -1.33
N THR A 318 -7.08 -10.20 -1.49
CA THR A 318 -7.00 -11.23 -0.45
C THR A 318 -6.10 -12.36 -0.92
N GLN A 319 -5.06 -12.66 -0.15
CA GLN A 319 -4.21 -13.81 -0.37
C GLN A 319 -4.43 -14.84 0.73
N VAL A 320 -4.55 -16.09 0.34
CA VAL A 320 -4.70 -17.22 1.27
C VAL A 320 -3.52 -18.15 1.04
N ILE A 321 -2.72 -18.34 2.09
CA ILE A 321 -1.57 -19.25 2.06
C ILE A 321 -1.86 -20.38 3.02
N LYS A 322 -1.81 -21.62 2.55
CA LYS A 322 -1.96 -22.83 3.38
C LYS A 322 -0.72 -23.71 3.22
N PRO A 323 0.10 -23.88 4.26
CA PRO A 323 1.24 -24.78 4.24
C PRO A 323 0.83 -26.22 3.91
N ARG A 324 1.66 -26.92 3.14
CA ARG A 324 1.47 -28.33 2.78
C ARG A 324 2.57 -29.18 3.40
N ASP A 325 2.22 -30.44 3.63
CA ASP A 325 3.19 -31.46 4.00
C ASP A 325 4.15 -31.71 2.82
N THR A 326 5.45 -31.50 3.05
CA THR A 326 6.49 -31.60 2.03
C THR A 326 6.50 -32.97 1.37
N GLY A 327 6.43 -34.05 2.15
CA GLY A 327 6.42 -35.42 1.61
C GLY A 327 5.23 -35.69 0.68
N LYS A 328 4.03 -35.21 1.01
CA LYS A 328 2.85 -35.33 0.14
C LYS A 328 2.97 -34.46 -1.12
N ALA A 329 3.50 -33.25 -1.00
CA ALA A 329 3.70 -32.36 -2.14
C ALA A 329 4.72 -32.94 -3.12
N THR A 330 5.89 -33.37 -2.64
CA THR A 330 6.94 -34.01 -3.45
C THR A 330 6.40 -35.25 -4.17
N LYS A 331 5.69 -36.15 -3.46
CA LYS A 331 5.07 -37.33 -4.09
C LYS A 331 4.05 -36.97 -5.18
N LYS A 332 3.30 -35.87 -5.00
CA LYS A 332 2.36 -35.40 -6.01
C LYS A 332 3.10 -34.87 -7.24
N LEU A 333 4.15 -34.08 -7.03
CA LEU A 333 4.96 -33.49 -8.10
C LEU A 333 5.75 -34.54 -8.89
N GLN A 334 6.35 -35.53 -8.21
CA GLN A 334 7.01 -36.67 -8.88
C GLN A 334 6.06 -37.39 -9.85
N ARG A 335 4.83 -37.68 -9.42
CA ARG A 335 3.80 -38.28 -10.30
C ARG A 335 3.43 -37.37 -11.47
N ILE A 336 3.45 -36.04 -11.28
CA ILE A 336 3.19 -35.07 -12.35
C ILE A 336 4.37 -35.07 -13.34
N SER A 337 5.61 -35.06 -12.86
CA SER A 337 6.83 -35.15 -13.68
C SER A 337 6.87 -36.46 -14.48
N GLU A 338 6.64 -37.61 -13.84
CA GLU A 338 6.56 -38.93 -14.52
C GLU A 338 5.49 -38.93 -15.63
N LYS A 339 4.33 -38.33 -15.35
CA LYS A 339 3.25 -38.22 -16.34
C LYS A 339 3.61 -37.29 -17.50
N LEU A 340 4.24 -36.16 -17.21
CA LEU A 340 4.70 -35.20 -18.22
C LEU A 340 5.72 -35.84 -19.15
N ASN A 341 6.71 -36.54 -18.59
CA ASN A 341 7.70 -37.31 -19.35
C ASN A 341 7.03 -38.33 -20.28
N ALA A 342 6.13 -39.15 -19.74
CA ALA A 342 5.40 -40.14 -20.54
C ALA A 342 4.55 -39.50 -21.65
N GLU A 343 3.93 -38.33 -21.40
CA GLU A 343 3.15 -37.61 -22.40
C GLU A 343 4.07 -37.05 -23.50
N ILE A 344 5.19 -36.42 -23.16
CA ILE A 344 6.21 -35.91 -24.11
C ILE A 344 6.73 -37.05 -25.00
N ASP A 345 7.15 -38.17 -24.42
CA ASP A 345 7.63 -39.35 -25.15
C ASP A 345 6.57 -39.91 -26.11
N SER A 346 5.31 -39.94 -25.66
CA SER A 346 4.19 -40.34 -26.51
C SER A 346 3.99 -39.39 -27.69
N PHE A 347 4.11 -38.06 -27.50
CA PHE A 347 3.96 -37.09 -28.59
C PHE A 347 5.10 -37.22 -29.60
N LEU A 348 6.34 -37.33 -29.12
CA LEU A 348 7.53 -37.47 -29.97
C LEU A 348 7.53 -38.77 -30.78
N SER A 349 7.14 -39.90 -30.16
CA SER A 349 7.05 -41.20 -30.84
C SER A 349 6.00 -41.24 -31.96
N HIS A 350 4.94 -40.42 -31.87
CA HIS A 350 3.92 -40.27 -32.92
C HIS A 350 4.28 -39.20 -33.97
N GLY A 351 5.49 -38.63 -33.92
CA GLY A 351 5.98 -37.65 -34.88
C GLY A 351 5.45 -36.22 -34.68
N TYR A 352 4.79 -35.93 -33.55
CA TYR A 352 4.39 -34.57 -33.18
C TYR A 352 5.58 -33.80 -32.62
N ARG A 353 5.81 -32.56 -33.09
CA ARG A 353 6.96 -31.72 -32.69
C ARG A 353 6.59 -30.51 -31.81
N GLY A 354 5.39 -30.49 -31.25
CA GLY A 354 4.85 -29.34 -30.50
C GLY A 354 4.82 -29.52 -28.98
N THR A 355 5.90 -30.02 -28.38
CA THR A 355 5.96 -30.39 -26.94
C THR A 355 6.44 -29.29 -26.01
N ASN A 356 6.87 -28.12 -26.53
CA ASN A 356 7.48 -27.04 -25.74
C ASN A 356 6.71 -26.66 -24.47
N LYS A 357 5.36 -26.68 -24.51
CA LYS A 357 4.53 -26.38 -23.33
C LYS A 357 4.61 -27.47 -22.25
N LEU A 358 4.66 -28.74 -22.66
CA LEU A 358 4.81 -29.87 -21.73
C LEU A 358 6.22 -29.90 -21.16
N GLU A 359 7.24 -29.65 -21.98
CA GLU A 359 8.64 -29.56 -21.56
C GLU A 359 8.86 -28.42 -20.56
N SER A 360 8.31 -27.23 -20.83
CA SER A 360 8.37 -26.11 -19.88
C SER A 360 7.66 -26.42 -18.56
N LEU A 361 6.53 -27.12 -18.58
CA LEU A 361 5.85 -27.56 -17.34
C LEU A 361 6.64 -28.63 -16.60
N LEU A 362 7.37 -29.50 -17.31
CA LEU A 362 8.25 -30.49 -16.72
C LEU A 362 9.42 -29.81 -16.03
N GLU A 363 10.09 -28.89 -16.71
CA GLU A 363 11.18 -28.08 -16.16
C GLU A 363 10.73 -27.31 -14.91
N ASP A 364 9.54 -26.69 -14.94
CA ASP A 364 8.95 -26.04 -13.77
C ASP A 364 8.69 -27.03 -12.63
N THR A 365 8.21 -28.24 -12.94
CA THR A 365 7.93 -29.26 -11.92
C THR A 365 9.20 -29.79 -11.28
N GLU A 366 10.24 -30.04 -12.07
CA GLU A 366 11.56 -30.49 -11.62
C GLU A 366 12.24 -29.41 -10.78
N TRP A 367 12.20 -28.15 -11.22
CA TRP A 367 12.68 -27.02 -10.44
C TRP A 367 12.03 -26.93 -9.05
N ILE A 368 10.71 -27.14 -8.93
CA ILE A 368 10.04 -27.17 -7.62
C ILE A 368 10.52 -28.36 -6.78
N LEU A 369 10.71 -29.52 -7.39
CA LEU A 369 11.19 -30.71 -6.70
C LEU A 369 12.58 -30.48 -6.11
N ASP A 370 13.48 -29.84 -6.87
CA ASP A 370 14.83 -29.49 -6.43
C ASP A 370 14.78 -28.52 -5.24
N LEU A 371 13.99 -27.44 -5.33
CA LEU A 371 13.79 -26.51 -4.21
C LEU A 371 13.35 -27.21 -2.91
N PHE A 372 12.47 -28.21 -3.02
CA PHE A 372 11.98 -28.94 -1.87
C PHE A 372 12.99 -29.97 -1.34
N ALA A 373 13.80 -30.55 -2.22
CA ALA A 373 14.87 -31.47 -1.86
C ALA A 373 15.98 -30.75 -1.10
N ASP A 374 16.39 -29.58 -1.60
CA ASP A 374 17.45 -28.73 -1.04
C ASP A 374 16.97 -27.88 0.16
N ARG A 375 15.66 -27.90 0.45
CA ARG A 375 15.00 -27.14 1.52
C ARG A 375 15.14 -25.62 1.35
N GLU A 376 15.25 -25.16 0.12
CA GLU A 376 15.29 -23.73 -0.21
C GLU A 376 13.90 -23.08 -0.15
N ALA A 377 12.82 -23.87 -0.26
CA ALA A 377 11.44 -23.39 -0.14
C ALA A 377 10.51 -24.49 0.41
N GLN A 378 9.40 -24.10 1.04
CA GLN A 378 8.32 -25.01 1.43
C GLN A 378 7.16 -25.02 0.43
N PRO A 379 6.43 -26.15 0.29
CA PRO A 379 5.23 -26.20 -0.51
C PRO A 379 4.06 -25.50 0.18
N VAL A 380 3.42 -24.59 -0.55
CA VAL A 380 2.23 -23.88 -0.09
C VAL A 380 1.11 -23.93 -1.13
N ASP A 381 -0.13 -24.08 -0.65
CA ASP A 381 -1.30 -23.73 -1.45
C ASP A 381 -1.50 -22.21 -1.38
N HIS A 382 -1.31 -21.52 -2.50
CA HIS A 382 -1.50 -20.09 -2.64
C HIS A 382 -2.76 -19.79 -3.44
N ALA A 383 -3.63 -18.92 -2.92
CA ALA A 383 -4.74 -18.36 -3.66
C ALA A 383 -4.71 -16.84 -3.57
N VAL A 384 -5.05 -16.17 -4.67
CA VAL A 384 -5.19 -14.71 -4.69
C VAL A 384 -6.52 -14.31 -5.31
N TYR A 385 -7.25 -13.50 -4.57
CA TYR A 385 -8.56 -12.97 -4.92
C TYR A 385 -8.48 -11.45 -5.06
N ILE A 386 -8.92 -10.93 -6.20
CA ILE A 386 -8.86 -9.50 -6.53
C ILE A 386 -10.29 -9.00 -6.66
N THR A 387 -10.67 -8.01 -5.87
CA THR A 387 -12.05 -7.51 -5.80
C THR A 387 -12.12 -6.00 -6.00
N PRO A 388 -12.26 -5.55 -7.25
CA PRO A 388 -12.68 -4.19 -7.57
C PRO A 388 -14.05 -3.88 -6.99
N HIS A 389 -14.20 -2.70 -6.41
CA HIS A 389 -15.43 -2.29 -5.77
C HIS A 389 -15.67 -0.77 -5.82
N SER A 390 -16.93 -0.35 -5.90
CA SER A 390 -17.30 1.07 -5.83
C SER A 390 -18.77 1.24 -5.45
N LYS A 391 -19.15 2.43 -4.94
CA LYS A 391 -20.55 2.81 -4.74
C LYS A 391 -21.32 2.86 -6.06
N SER A 392 -20.64 3.16 -7.17
CA SER A 392 -21.22 3.20 -8.51
C SER A 392 -20.89 1.94 -9.30
N LYS A 393 -21.90 1.36 -9.96
CA LYS A 393 -21.75 0.19 -10.84
C LYS A 393 -20.87 0.52 -12.06
N THR A 394 -20.96 1.74 -12.60
CA THR A 394 -20.16 2.16 -13.77
C THR A 394 -18.68 2.26 -13.39
N LYS A 395 -18.37 2.94 -12.28
CA LYS A 395 -17.01 3.05 -11.75
C LYS A 395 -16.42 1.69 -11.35
N CYS A 396 -17.21 0.82 -10.71
CA CYS A 396 -16.77 -0.55 -10.40
C CYS A 396 -16.41 -1.35 -11.67
N ARG A 397 -17.16 -1.19 -12.77
CA ARG A 397 -16.83 -1.80 -14.06
C ARG A 397 -15.56 -1.21 -14.68
N GLN A 398 -15.32 0.09 -14.52
CA GLN A 398 -14.09 0.74 -14.98
C GLN A 398 -12.88 0.20 -14.21
N ALA A 399 -12.93 0.16 -12.88
CA ALA A 399 -11.89 -0.43 -12.05
C ALA A 399 -11.64 -1.90 -12.42
N LEU A 400 -12.70 -2.69 -12.67
CA LEU A 400 -12.56 -4.07 -13.14
C LEU A 400 -11.83 -4.16 -14.48
N ARG A 401 -12.13 -3.29 -15.45
CA ARG A 401 -11.43 -3.25 -16.74
C ARG A 401 -9.95 -2.93 -16.56
N GLN A 402 -9.63 -1.95 -15.69
CA GLN A 402 -8.23 -1.60 -15.41
C GLN A 402 -7.48 -2.75 -14.74
N VAL A 403 -8.08 -3.43 -13.75
CA VAL A 403 -7.48 -4.65 -13.15
C VAL A 403 -7.20 -5.69 -14.21
N LYS A 404 -8.16 -5.98 -15.09
CA LYS A 404 -8.00 -6.96 -16.17
C LYS A 404 -6.84 -6.60 -17.09
N ASN A 405 -6.80 -5.35 -17.56
CA ASN A 405 -5.73 -4.86 -18.43
C ASN A 405 -4.35 -4.96 -17.77
N ARG A 406 -4.24 -4.69 -16.47
CA ARG A 406 -2.99 -4.83 -15.71
C ARG A 406 -2.56 -6.30 -15.58
N LEU A 407 -3.49 -7.19 -15.24
CA LEU A 407 -3.22 -8.63 -15.19
C LEU A 407 -2.79 -9.18 -16.55
N ASP A 408 -3.47 -8.77 -17.63
CA ASP A 408 -3.14 -9.18 -19.00
C ASP A 408 -1.74 -8.69 -19.43
N THR A 409 -1.37 -7.46 -19.03
CA THR A 409 -0.03 -6.89 -19.25
C THR A 409 1.05 -7.67 -18.49
N GLN A 410 0.74 -8.10 -17.26
CA GLN A 410 1.60 -8.97 -16.45
C GLN A 410 1.53 -10.44 -16.89
N GLN A 411 0.74 -10.77 -17.92
CA GLN A 411 0.51 -12.14 -18.40
C GLN A 411 -0.06 -13.11 -17.34
N ILE A 412 -0.68 -12.58 -16.29
CA ILE A 412 -1.33 -13.36 -15.23
C ILE A 412 -2.73 -13.75 -15.70
N LYS A 413 -3.05 -15.05 -15.69
CA LYS A 413 -4.39 -15.53 -16.05
C LYS A 413 -5.31 -15.50 -14.84
N TYR A 414 -6.56 -15.07 -15.08
CA TYR A 414 -7.58 -14.94 -14.04
C TYR A 414 -8.92 -15.51 -14.49
N ARG A 415 -9.78 -15.84 -13.52
CA ARG A 415 -11.14 -16.36 -13.73
C ARG A 415 -12.18 -15.60 -12.91
N ASN A 416 -13.43 -15.66 -13.35
CA ASN A 416 -14.57 -15.03 -12.68
C ASN A 416 -15.23 -15.98 -11.66
N THR A 417 -15.87 -15.43 -10.63
CA THR A 417 -16.64 -16.18 -9.63
C THR A 417 -18.13 -16.29 -9.96
N PHE A 418 -18.49 -16.64 -11.21
CA PHE A 418 -19.90 -16.77 -11.61
C PHE A 418 -20.62 -17.83 -10.77
N LEU A 419 -21.85 -17.53 -10.31
CA LEU A 419 -22.65 -18.34 -9.37
C LEU A 419 -21.96 -18.69 -8.04
N ARG A 420 -20.90 -17.96 -7.69
CA ARG A 420 -20.14 -18.16 -6.45
C ARG A 420 -19.90 -16.84 -5.73
N THR A 421 -20.78 -15.86 -5.96
CA THR A 421 -20.67 -14.51 -5.43
C THR A 421 -20.88 -14.45 -3.91
N ASP A 422 -21.65 -15.38 -3.34
CA ASP A 422 -21.79 -15.60 -1.89
C ASP A 422 -20.47 -16.07 -1.26
N GLN A 423 -19.79 -17.03 -1.91
CA GLN A 423 -18.48 -17.52 -1.47
C GLN A 423 -17.42 -16.42 -1.58
N ALA A 424 -17.41 -15.72 -2.73
CA ALA A 424 -16.50 -14.61 -2.96
C ALA A 424 -16.67 -13.50 -1.92
N TYR A 425 -17.91 -13.18 -1.56
CA TYR A 425 -18.18 -12.20 -0.51
C TYR A 425 -17.64 -12.63 0.86
N LYS A 426 -17.68 -13.92 1.18
CA LYS A 426 -17.12 -14.44 2.44
C LYS A 426 -15.60 -14.43 2.40
N THR A 427 -14.96 -14.94 1.34
CA THR A 427 -13.50 -15.02 1.21
C THR A 427 -12.82 -13.65 1.38
N GLN A 428 -13.40 -12.57 0.84
CA GLN A 428 -12.81 -11.21 0.97
C GLN A 428 -12.88 -10.63 2.39
N GLN A 429 -13.71 -11.18 3.28
CA GLN A 429 -13.90 -10.64 4.62
C GLN A 429 -12.86 -11.23 5.58
N PRO A 430 -12.11 -10.39 6.32
CA PRO A 430 -11.01 -10.83 7.19
C PRO A 430 -11.38 -11.97 8.16
N LEU A 431 -12.59 -11.90 8.72
CA LEU A 431 -13.02 -12.84 9.75
C LEU A 431 -13.66 -14.13 9.22
N TYR A 432 -13.83 -14.26 7.91
CA TYR A 432 -14.47 -15.42 7.30
C TYR A 432 -13.43 -16.43 6.79
N PRO A 433 -13.76 -17.73 6.73
CA PRO A 433 -12.95 -18.71 6.00
C PRO A 433 -12.93 -18.38 4.51
N ASP A 434 -12.08 -19.09 3.77
CA ASP A 434 -12.09 -19.06 2.31
C ASP A 434 -12.92 -20.22 1.74
N PRO A 435 -14.22 -20.01 1.46
CA PRO A 435 -15.05 -21.02 0.79
C PRO A 435 -14.86 -21.06 -0.73
N LEU A 436 -14.12 -20.13 -1.35
CA LEU A 436 -13.78 -20.23 -2.77
C LEU A 436 -12.77 -21.35 -2.97
N ASN A 437 -11.71 -21.42 -2.15
CA ASN A 437 -10.73 -22.51 -2.17
C ASN A 437 -10.12 -22.77 -3.55
N GLU A 438 -9.91 -21.70 -4.31
CA GLU A 438 -9.22 -21.71 -5.62
C GLU A 438 -7.71 -21.52 -5.40
N THR A 439 -7.06 -22.55 -4.86
CA THR A 439 -5.62 -22.55 -4.51
C THR A 439 -4.77 -23.27 -5.54
N GLN A 440 -3.53 -22.81 -5.73
CA GLN A 440 -2.51 -23.45 -6.56
C GLN A 440 -1.34 -23.89 -5.67
N LEU A 441 -0.80 -25.08 -5.92
CA LEU A 441 0.41 -25.54 -5.23
C LEU A 441 1.62 -24.84 -5.84
N VAL A 442 2.34 -24.07 -5.05
CA VAL A 442 3.55 -23.33 -5.46
C VAL A 442 4.61 -23.40 -4.34
N PRO A 443 5.90 -23.18 -4.65
CA PRO A 443 6.90 -22.89 -3.64
C PRO A 443 6.59 -21.60 -2.87
N SER A 444 7.00 -21.53 -1.61
CA SER A 444 6.92 -20.32 -0.78
C SER A 444 7.61 -19.12 -1.44
N THR A 445 8.75 -19.33 -2.10
CA THR A 445 9.46 -18.27 -2.86
C THR A 445 8.58 -17.62 -3.94
N THR A 446 7.80 -18.41 -4.69
CA THR A 446 6.84 -17.88 -5.67
C THR A 446 5.67 -17.16 -4.99
N ALA A 447 5.12 -17.74 -3.91
CA ALA A 447 4.05 -17.08 -3.15
C ALA A 447 4.51 -15.74 -2.54
N ALA A 448 5.79 -15.66 -2.14
CA ALA A 448 6.41 -14.47 -1.59
C ALA A 448 6.58 -13.34 -2.62
N ALA A 449 6.64 -13.67 -3.92
CA ALA A 449 6.56 -12.65 -4.97
C ALA A 449 5.26 -11.81 -4.89
N GLY A 450 4.20 -12.39 -4.31
CA GLY A 450 2.94 -11.71 -3.99
C GLY A 450 3.03 -10.72 -2.82
N PHE A 451 4.21 -10.22 -2.44
CA PHE A 451 4.38 -9.25 -1.35
C PHE A 451 3.37 -8.09 -1.43
N PRO A 452 2.43 -7.95 -0.47
CA PRO A 452 1.34 -6.98 -0.61
C PRO A 452 1.64 -5.62 0.02
N PHE A 453 2.67 -5.49 0.86
CA PHE A 453 2.89 -4.33 1.73
C PHE A 453 3.64 -3.18 1.04
N GLY A 454 3.53 -3.05 -0.29
CA GLY A 454 4.28 -2.07 -1.08
C GLY A 454 3.54 -0.74 -1.36
N THR A 455 2.43 -0.47 -0.67
CA THR A 455 1.65 0.77 -0.87
C THR A 455 2.09 1.88 0.09
N GLN A 456 1.75 3.13 -0.18
CA GLN A 456 2.00 4.20 0.79
C GLN A 456 0.75 4.50 1.62
N GLN A 457 0.94 4.92 2.87
CA GLN A 457 -0.15 5.33 3.75
C GLN A 457 0.09 6.74 4.28
N THR A 458 -0.70 7.70 3.80
CA THR A 458 -0.78 9.04 4.41
C THR A 458 -1.89 9.04 5.47
N SER A 459 -1.53 8.61 6.69
CA SER A 459 -2.51 8.38 7.77
C SER A 459 -2.81 9.60 8.65
N GLN A 460 -2.46 10.81 8.22
CA GLN A 460 -2.52 11.99 9.09
C GLN A 460 -3.90 12.68 9.04
N LYS A 461 -4.35 13.20 10.19
CA LYS A 461 -5.67 13.85 10.35
C LYS A 461 -5.62 15.38 10.35
N LYS A 462 -4.41 15.92 10.44
CA LYS A 462 -4.01 17.34 10.45
C LYS A 462 -2.63 17.41 9.79
N GLY A 463 -2.22 18.59 9.35
CA GLY A 463 -0.93 18.82 8.72
C GLY A 463 -1.03 19.60 7.42
N VAL A 464 0.11 19.87 6.80
CA VAL A 464 0.20 20.57 5.52
C VAL A 464 0.27 19.56 4.39
N ILE A 465 -0.38 19.85 3.25
CA ILE A 465 -0.21 19.09 2.01
C ILE A 465 1.09 19.57 1.34
N TYR A 466 2.10 18.71 1.29
CA TYR A 466 3.40 19.01 0.67
C TYR A 466 3.41 18.81 -0.85
N GLY A 467 2.49 18.01 -1.35
CA GLY A 467 2.39 17.62 -2.75
C GLY A 467 1.57 16.33 -2.90
N VAL A 468 1.62 15.74 -4.08
CA VAL A 468 1.04 14.42 -4.37
C VAL A 468 2.14 13.41 -4.66
N ASP A 469 1.92 12.16 -4.27
CA ASP A 469 2.82 11.05 -4.57
C ASP A 469 2.86 10.80 -6.08
N THR A 470 4.05 10.65 -6.66
CA THR A 470 4.18 10.41 -8.11
C THR A 470 3.81 9.00 -8.56
N SER A 471 3.64 8.06 -7.63
CA SER A 471 3.35 6.64 -7.90
C SER A 471 1.87 6.30 -7.79
N ASP A 472 1.16 6.89 -6.83
CA ASP A 472 -0.27 6.63 -6.60
C ASP A 472 -1.16 7.89 -6.54
N GLU A 473 -0.59 9.07 -6.85
CA GLU A 473 -1.25 10.39 -6.86
C GLU A 473 -1.83 10.81 -5.50
N ALA A 474 -1.59 10.06 -4.42
CA ALA A 474 -2.15 10.39 -3.11
C ALA A 474 -1.47 11.64 -2.50
N PRO A 475 -2.21 12.56 -1.86
CA PRO A 475 -1.66 13.75 -1.25
C PRO A 475 -0.82 13.35 -0.05
N ILE A 476 0.38 13.93 0.00
CA ILE A 476 1.27 13.79 1.14
C ILE A 476 0.90 14.84 2.19
N LEU A 477 0.03 14.43 3.11
CA LEU A 477 -0.40 15.21 4.27
C LEU A 477 0.52 14.92 5.47
N ALA A 478 1.22 15.95 5.96
CA ALA A 478 2.10 15.82 7.11
C ALA A 478 2.04 16.99 8.12
N ASP A 479 1.86 16.66 9.41
CA ASP A 479 1.89 17.57 10.55
C ASP A 479 3.28 17.56 11.18
N ARG A 480 4.04 18.64 10.97
CA ARG A 480 5.40 18.82 11.48
C ARG A 480 5.43 18.79 13.01
N PHE A 481 4.40 19.32 13.67
CA PHE A 481 4.35 19.41 15.14
C PHE A 481 4.08 18.05 15.81
N SER A 482 3.84 16.99 15.03
CA SER A 482 3.68 15.61 15.50
C SER A 482 4.96 14.75 15.39
N TRP A 483 6.07 15.33 14.94
CA TRP A 483 7.33 14.63 14.73
C TRP A 483 8.18 14.64 16.01
N SER A 484 9.19 13.77 16.09
CA SER A 484 10.14 13.74 17.22
C SER A 484 10.92 15.05 17.37
N SER A 485 11.10 15.77 16.26
CA SER A 485 11.56 17.15 16.15
C SER A 485 10.80 17.75 14.98
N HIS A 486 10.40 19.01 15.09
CA HIS A 486 9.57 19.67 14.06
C HIS A 486 10.38 20.16 12.86
N SER A 487 11.69 19.92 12.86
CA SER A 487 12.65 20.54 11.95
C SER A 487 12.87 19.77 10.65
N MET A 488 13.24 20.50 9.60
CA MET A 488 13.40 20.00 8.23
C MET A 488 14.58 20.67 7.52
N ALA A 489 15.31 19.90 6.72
CA ALA A 489 16.29 20.41 5.77
C ALA A 489 15.78 20.28 4.33
N ARG A 490 15.88 21.35 3.54
CA ARG A 490 15.51 21.40 2.11
C ARG A 490 16.73 21.72 1.26
N MET A 491 17.04 20.82 0.33
CA MET A 491 18.31 20.79 -0.40
C MET A 491 18.07 20.64 -1.90
N GLY A 492 18.92 21.23 -2.75
CA GLY A 492 18.82 21.12 -4.22
C GLY A 492 19.45 22.29 -4.97
N MET A 493 19.75 22.09 -6.25
CA MET A 493 20.43 23.09 -7.11
C MET A 493 19.66 24.41 -7.26
N VAL A 494 20.29 25.47 -7.74
CA VAL A 494 19.58 26.70 -8.12
C VAL A 494 18.57 26.40 -9.22
N GLY A 495 17.37 26.98 -9.15
CA GLY A 495 16.29 26.72 -10.13
C GLY A 495 15.49 25.43 -9.88
N SER A 496 15.83 24.61 -8.89
CA SER A 496 15.10 23.36 -8.60
C SER A 496 13.73 23.55 -7.94
N GLY A 497 13.30 24.78 -7.65
CA GLY A 497 12.04 25.08 -6.98
C GLY A 497 12.07 25.08 -5.44
N LYS A 498 13.26 25.10 -4.81
CA LYS A 498 13.39 25.15 -3.33
C LYS A 498 12.61 26.29 -2.68
N SER A 499 12.88 27.53 -3.10
CA SER A 499 12.26 28.72 -2.53
C SER A 499 10.77 28.74 -2.82
N TYR A 500 10.37 28.40 -4.05
CA TYR A 500 8.97 28.26 -4.46
C TYR A 500 8.20 27.28 -3.55
N THR A 501 8.75 26.08 -3.35
CA THR A 501 8.14 25.07 -2.46
C THR A 501 8.07 25.53 -1.01
N THR A 502 9.11 26.22 -0.54
CA THR A 502 9.14 26.77 0.82
C THR A 502 8.05 27.81 1.02
N LYS A 503 7.81 28.68 0.03
CA LYS A 503 6.73 29.67 0.08
C LYS A 503 5.35 29.03 0.12
N ILE A 504 5.10 27.99 -0.69
CA ILE A 504 3.87 27.21 -0.63
C ILE A 504 3.68 26.64 0.79
N GLU A 505 4.74 26.05 1.36
CA GLU A 505 4.69 25.50 2.72
C GLU A 505 4.35 26.57 3.76
N LEU A 506 4.91 27.79 3.65
CA LEU A 506 4.59 28.90 4.56
C LEU A 506 3.12 29.33 4.44
N LEU A 507 2.63 29.54 3.21
CA LEU A 507 1.24 29.93 2.96
C LEU A 507 0.26 28.88 3.51
N ARG A 508 0.51 27.59 3.23
CA ARG A 508 -0.35 26.50 3.71
C ARG A 508 -0.24 26.31 5.22
N SER A 509 0.94 26.53 5.81
CA SER A 509 1.13 26.40 7.27
C SER A 509 0.33 27.44 8.04
N ASP A 510 0.25 28.68 7.55
CA ASP A 510 -0.56 29.75 8.18
C ASP A 510 -2.06 29.40 8.19
N ILE A 511 -2.55 28.78 7.13
CA ILE A 511 -3.94 28.31 7.04
C ILE A 511 -4.19 27.13 7.99
N VAL A 512 -3.25 26.18 8.08
CA VAL A 512 -3.44 24.90 8.76
C VAL A 512 -3.24 24.96 10.27
N TYR A 513 -2.27 25.75 10.72
CA TYR A 513 -1.88 25.81 12.13
C TYR A 513 -2.46 27.05 12.80
N ASP A 514 -3.36 26.83 13.75
CA ASP A 514 -3.82 27.87 14.65
C ASP A 514 -2.65 28.49 15.43
N ASP A 515 -2.66 29.83 15.51
CA ASP A 515 -1.69 30.61 16.29
C ASP A 515 -0.24 30.33 15.89
N LEU A 516 0.00 30.11 14.59
CA LEU A 516 1.36 29.98 14.05
C LEU A 516 2.02 31.36 13.99
N GLN A 517 3.30 31.44 14.37
CA GLN A 517 4.18 32.55 14.03
C GLN A 517 5.18 32.07 12.97
N ILE A 518 5.48 32.92 11.98
CA ILE A 518 6.49 32.62 10.96
C ILE A 518 7.61 33.65 11.08
N ILE A 519 8.84 33.18 11.23
CA ILE A 519 10.04 34.02 11.28
C ILE A 519 10.98 33.56 10.17
N ALA A 520 11.27 34.41 9.20
CA ALA A 520 12.15 34.10 8.08
C ALA A 520 13.46 34.89 8.15
N VAL A 521 14.60 34.21 8.10
CA VAL A 521 15.93 34.78 7.86
C VAL A 521 16.20 34.67 6.37
N ASP A 522 16.12 35.80 5.68
CA ASP A 522 16.04 35.91 4.22
C ASP A 522 17.17 36.80 3.67
N PRO A 523 18.40 36.27 3.53
CA PRO A 523 19.53 37.03 3.01
C PRO A 523 19.39 37.38 1.52
N LYS A 524 18.49 36.73 0.78
CA LYS A 524 18.30 36.96 -0.67
C LYS A 524 17.11 37.85 -1.02
N LYS A 525 16.30 38.22 -0.03
CA LYS A 525 15.08 39.02 -0.20
C LYS A 525 14.01 38.29 -1.01
N GLU A 526 13.96 36.96 -0.90
CA GLU A 526 13.05 36.07 -1.63
C GLU A 526 11.74 35.78 -0.88
N TYR A 527 11.50 36.29 0.33
CA TYR A 527 10.29 35.94 1.10
C TYR A 527 9.45 37.15 1.50
N GLN A 528 9.83 38.36 1.07
CA GLN A 528 9.21 39.61 1.50
C GLN A 528 7.70 39.64 1.21
N LYS A 529 7.31 39.34 -0.04
CA LYS A 529 5.92 39.47 -0.49
C LYS A 529 5.02 38.41 0.16
N VAL A 530 5.55 37.20 0.33
CA VAL A 530 4.86 36.10 1.05
C VAL A 530 4.63 36.46 2.52
N ILE A 531 5.63 37.00 3.22
CA ILE A 531 5.44 37.40 4.62
C ILE A 531 4.48 38.59 4.73
N GLN A 532 4.54 39.55 3.80
CA GLN A 532 3.61 40.68 3.76
C GLN A 532 2.16 40.26 3.45
N SER A 533 1.95 39.29 2.56
CA SER A 533 0.60 38.77 2.26
C SER A 533 -0.03 38.03 3.45
N LEU A 534 0.80 37.49 4.34
CA LEU A 534 0.41 36.93 5.63
C LEU A 534 0.28 37.99 6.74
N ASN A 535 0.21 39.29 6.41
CA ASN A 535 0.17 40.40 7.36
C ASN A 535 1.40 40.51 8.29
N GLY A 536 2.54 39.98 7.83
CA GLY A 536 3.82 40.08 8.52
C GLY A 536 4.59 41.36 8.19
N VAL A 537 5.69 41.55 8.90
CA VAL A 537 6.60 42.69 8.74
C VAL A 537 7.97 42.23 8.26
N CYS A 538 8.65 43.06 7.46
CA CYS A 538 10.00 42.79 7.02
C CYS A 538 10.96 43.86 7.55
N VAL A 539 12.04 43.40 8.16
CA VAL A 539 13.01 44.20 8.90
C VAL A 539 14.38 44.06 8.24
N ARG A 540 15.06 45.18 8.05
CA ARG A 540 16.42 45.20 7.50
C ARG A 540 17.44 45.12 8.64
N LEU A 541 18.47 44.31 8.46
CA LEU A 541 19.56 44.15 9.40
C LEU A 541 20.57 45.32 9.31
N PRO A 542 21.32 45.63 10.39
CA PRO A 542 21.26 45.00 11.72
C PRO A 542 19.97 45.38 12.47
N TYR A 543 19.38 44.41 13.16
CA TYR A 543 18.20 44.62 13.99
C TYR A 543 18.64 44.85 15.44
N SER A 544 18.35 46.03 15.97
CA SER A 544 18.67 46.40 17.37
C SER A 544 17.42 46.44 18.27
N GLY A 545 16.27 45.99 17.76
CA GLY A 545 15.03 45.89 18.52
C GLY A 545 14.94 44.60 19.32
N ASP A 546 14.02 44.57 20.28
CA ASP A 546 13.69 43.35 21.01
C ASP A 546 12.66 42.53 20.22
N LEU A 547 12.98 41.27 19.94
CA LEU A 547 12.07 40.34 19.23
C LEU A 547 10.74 40.17 19.96
N ASP A 548 10.69 40.37 21.28
CA ASP A 548 9.45 40.36 22.06
C ASP A 548 8.42 41.41 21.55
N GLN A 549 8.88 42.48 20.87
CA GLN A 549 8.02 43.51 20.29
C GLN A 549 7.32 43.09 18.98
N LEU A 550 7.70 41.95 18.40
CA LEU A 550 7.00 41.40 17.24
C LEU A 550 5.57 40.98 17.62
N GLY A 551 5.36 40.59 18.88
CA GLY A 551 4.10 40.06 19.37
C GLY A 551 3.66 38.88 18.51
N ASP A 552 2.44 38.94 17.99
CA ASP A 552 1.85 37.84 17.22
C ASP A 552 2.14 37.86 15.72
N ARG A 553 2.90 38.84 15.25
CA ARG A 553 3.12 39.07 13.81
C ARG A 553 4.15 38.10 13.25
N HIS A 554 3.96 37.73 11.99
CA HIS A 554 5.02 37.10 11.19
C HIS A 554 6.11 38.12 10.89
N ALA A 555 7.36 37.67 10.76
CA ALA A 555 8.51 38.54 10.54
C ALA A 555 9.45 37.96 9.48
N CYS A 556 10.05 38.84 8.67
CA CYS A 556 11.15 38.50 7.78
C CYS A 556 12.34 39.43 8.05
N PHE A 557 13.55 38.88 8.05
CA PHE A 557 14.79 39.62 8.33
C PHE A 557 15.71 39.53 7.13
N GLN A 558 16.14 40.69 6.63
CA GLN A 558 16.87 40.81 5.37
C GLN A 558 18.17 41.59 5.54
N VAL A 559 19.24 41.13 4.88
CA VAL A 559 20.51 41.87 4.81
C VAL A 559 20.37 43.09 3.89
N LYS A 560 21.23 44.11 4.10
CA LYS A 560 21.21 45.33 3.27
C LYS A 560 21.61 45.02 1.83
N GLU A 561 22.72 44.33 1.64
CA GLU A 561 23.28 43.97 0.33
C GLU A 561 23.77 42.52 0.32
N ARG A 562 23.72 41.88 -0.85
CA ARG A 562 24.10 40.47 -0.99
C ARG A 562 25.63 40.31 -0.91
N GLY A 563 26.12 39.48 0.01
CA GLY A 563 27.51 38.98 -0.01
C GLY A 563 28.55 39.78 0.77
N GLN A 564 28.14 40.74 1.62
CA GLN A 564 29.06 41.38 2.56
C GLN A 564 29.46 40.39 3.66
N ARG A 565 30.77 40.24 3.93
CA ARG A 565 31.28 39.33 4.98
C ARG A 565 30.85 39.75 6.39
N ASP A 566 30.67 41.06 6.61
CA ASP A 566 30.26 41.63 7.90
C ASP A 566 28.82 41.25 8.29
N ASP A 567 27.98 40.88 7.32
CA ASP A 567 26.61 40.44 7.58
C ASP A 567 26.56 39.04 8.21
N VAL A 568 27.61 38.22 8.09
CA VAL A 568 27.60 36.85 8.65
C VAL A 568 27.46 36.87 10.16
N ASN A 569 28.24 37.69 10.86
CA ASN A 569 28.13 37.83 12.32
C ASN A 569 26.74 38.36 12.72
N THR A 570 26.23 39.34 11.98
CA THR A 570 24.87 39.87 12.19
C THR A 570 23.80 38.79 12.03
N LEU A 571 23.96 37.88 11.07
CA LEU A 571 23.05 36.73 10.89
C LEU A 571 23.20 35.70 12.02
N VAL A 572 24.42 35.46 12.51
CA VAL A 572 24.65 34.59 13.69
C VAL A 572 23.95 35.18 14.91
N ASP A 573 24.14 36.47 15.18
CA ASP A 573 23.53 37.17 16.30
C ASP A 573 22.00 37.13 16.20
N LEU A 574 21.44 37.40 15.01
CA LEU A 574 20.00 37.29 14.77
C LEU A 574 19.47 35.89 15.05
N VAL A 575 20.14 34.83 14.56
CA VAL A 575 19.70 33.45 14.79
C VAL A 575 19.80 33.09 16.27
N GLN A 576 20.81 33.59 16.97
CA GLN A 576 20.93 33.43 18.41
C GLN A 576 19.78 34.13 19.15
N ASP A 577 19.38 35.32 18.72
CA ASP A 577 18.26 36.05 19.31
C ASP A 577 16.93 35.38 19.01
N ILE A 578 16.71 34.89 17.78
CA ILE A 578 15.53 34.09 17.43
C ILE A 578 15.46 32.85 18.32
N TYR A 579 16.56 32.12 18.48
CA TYR A 579 16.64 30.98 19.38
C TYR A 579 16.26 31.34 20.82
N ARG A 580 16.79 32.43 21.37
CA ARG A 580 16.45 32.90 22.72
C ARG A 580 14.96 33.27 22.83
N TYR A 581 14.41 33.91 21.81
CA TYR A 581 13.00 34.30 21.74
C TYR A 581 12.08 33.09 21.71
N THR A 582 12.31 32.14 20.79
CA THR A 582 11.47 30.94 20.65
C THR A 582 11.63 29.99 21.83
N SER A 583 12.79 29.95 22.48
CA SER A 583 12.99 29.11 23.68
C SER A 583 12.19 29.56 24.89
N LYS A 584 11.81 30.85 24.94
CA LYS A 584 10.94 31.40 26.00
C LYS A 584 9.45 31.23 25.70
N ASN A 585 9.09 30.94 24.46
CA ASN A 585 7.71 30.95 23.98
C ASN A 585 7.26 29.55 23.54
N GLN A 586 6.14 29.06 24.11
CA GLN A 586 5.58 27.76 23.75
C GLN A 586 4.59 27.82 22.57
N ARG A 587 4.43 28.99 21.94
CA ARG A 587 3.68 29.16 20.71
C ARG A 587 4.32 28.37 19.56
N LYS A 588 3.49 27.89 18.63
CA LYS A 588 3.96 27.28 17.39
C LYS A 588 4.67 28.31 16.54
N THR A 589 5.97 28.14 16.35
CA THR A 589 6.79 29.04 15.54
C THR A 589 7.48 28.27 14.42
N LEU A 590 7.28 28.68 13.17
CA LEU A 590 8.04 28.19 12.03
C LEU A 590 9.19 29.16 11.76
N VAL A 591 10.42 28.69 11.92
CA VAL A 591 11.63 29.47 11.65
C VAL A 591 12.23 29.00 10.34
N LEU A 592 12.22 29.86 9.32
CA LEU A 592 12.88 29.62 8.05
C LEU A 592 14.26 30.27 8.06
N ILE A 593 15.30 29.51 7.72
CA ILE A 593 16.65 30.03 7.49
C ILE A 593 17.03 29.71 6.05
N ASP A 594 16.93 30.72 5.17
CA ASP A 594 17.37 30.58 3.79
C ASP A 594 18.89 30.75 3.65
N GLU A 595 19.45 30.05 2.67
CA GLU A 595 20.89 29.97 2.42
C GLU A 595 21.68 29.62 3.70
N ALA A 596 21.24 28.58 4.41
CA ALA A 596 21.84 28.10 5.67
C ALA A 596 23.35 27.82 5.56
N ARG A 597 23.89 27.64 4.35
CA ARG A 597 25.33 27.53 4.11
C ARG A 597 26.13 28.73 4.67
N ILE A 598 25.53 29.92 4.73
CA ILE A 598 26.20 31.13 5.24
C ILE A 598 26.60 30.91 6.71
N LEU A 599 25.66 30.44 7.52
CA LEU A 599 25.89 30.10 8.93
C LEU A 599 26.77 28.85 9.06
N MET A 600 26.54 27.85 8.21
CA MET A 600 27.32 26.61 8.23
C MET A 600 28.80 26.83 7.89
N ASN A 601 29.17 27.87 7.16
CA ASN A 601 30.56 28.18 6.85
C ASN A 601 31.26 29.01 7.94
N HIS A 602 30.54 29.40 9.00
CA HIS A 602 31.05 30.14 10.14
C HIS A 602 31.09 29.23 11.38
N GLU A 603 32.18 29.27 12.17
CA GLU A 603 32.33 28.38 13.33
C GLU A 603 31.27 28.63 14.40
N THR A 604 31.14 29.88 14.86
CA THR A 604 30.08 30.27 15.80
C THR A 604 28.68 30.04 15.22
N GLY A 605 28.53 30.24 13.90
CA GLY A 605 27.25 30.06 13.21
C GLY A 605 26.78 28.60 13.25
N ARG A 606 27.68 27.66 13.00
CA ARG A 606 27.42 26.22 13.15
C ARG A 606 27.04 25.85 14.58
N GLN A 607 27.77 26.35 15.57
CA GLN A 607 27.52 26.03 16.98
C GLN A 607 26.14 26.52 17.43
N VAL A 608 25.79 27.78 17.13
CA VAL A 608 24.48 28.35 17.43
C VAL A 608 23.37 27.58 16.71
N LEU A 609 23.56 27.27 15.42
CA LEU A 609 22.55 26.55 14.65
C LEU A 609 22.35 25.11 15.17
N ASN A 610 23.42 24.41 15.52
CA ASN A 610 23.36 23.06 16.10
C ASN A 610 22.60 23.06 17.42
N GLN A 611 22.95 23.98 18.32
CA GLN A 611 22.25 24.13 19.60
C GLN A 611 20.76 24.45 19.39
N PHE A 612 20.45 25.38 18.47
CA PHE A 612 19.06 25.75 18.20
C PHE A 612 18.25 24.55 17.68
N VAL A 613 18.77 23.81 16.71
CA VAL A 613 18.07 22.64 16.16
C VAL A 613 17.89 21.53 17.19
N LEU A 614 18.90 21.30 18.04
CA LEU A 614 18.86 20.29 19.08
C LEU A 614 17.79 20.60 20.14
N GLU A 615 17.72 21.85 20.60
CA GLU A 615 16.80 22.27 21.67
C GLU A 615 15.41 22.63 21.15
N ALA A 616 15.26 22.96 19.86
CA ALA A 616 13.98 23.28 19.25
C ALA A 616 12.94 22.15 19.42
N ARG A 617 13.38 20.89 19.52
CA ARG A 617 12.50 19.72 19.78
C ARG A 617 11.76 19.79 21.12
N ASP A 618 12.30 20.50 22.10
CA ASP A 618 11.74 20.67 23.44
C ASP A 618 10.83 21.92 23.51
N THR A 619 10.68 22.61 22.38
CA THR A 619 9.80 23.77 22.18
C THR A 619 8.85 23.50 21.02
N ASN A 620 7.85 24.36 20.80
CA ASN A 620 7.00 24.28 19.61
C ASN A 620 7.63 25.02 18.41
N THR A 621 8.92 24.79 18.15
CA THR A 621 9.68 25.49 17.10
C THR A 621 10.03 24.55 15.95
N ALA A 622 9.46 24.83 14.77
CA ALA A 622 9.72 24.11 13.53
C ALA A 622 10.75 24.85 12.67
N ILE A 623 11.99 24.37 12.63
CA ILE A 623 13.06 25.01 11.85
C ILE A 623 13.12 24.43 10.44
N THR A 624 13.12 25.28 9.41
CA THR A 624 13.41 24.89 8.03
C THR A 624 14.75 25.47 7.61
N LEU A 625 15.73 24.61 7.31
CA LEU A 625 16.99 25.05 6.69
C LEU A 625 16.91 24.85 5.19
N VAL A 626 17.12 25.92 4.43
CA VAL A 626 17.19 25.83 2.96
C VAL A 626 18.64 26.01 2.52
N THR A 627 19.12 25.09 1.69
CA THR A 627 20.48 25.14 1.16
C THR A 627 20.55 24.61 -0.26
N GLN A 628 21.58 25.02 -1.01
CA GLN A 628 21.75 24.60 -2.41
C GLN A 628 22.39 23.20 -2.54
N ASN A 629 23.10 22.77 -1.51
CA ASN A 629 23.79 21.49 -1.50
C ASN A 629 23.77 20.88 -0.10
N ALA A 630 23.41 19.60 -0.01
CA ALA A 630 23.43 18.84 1.22
C ALA A 630 24.84 18.70 1.81
N SER A 631 25.90 18.79 0.98
CA SER A 631 27.28 18.69 1.44
C SER A 631 27.69 19.77 2.43
N HIS A 632 26.97 20.91 2.49
CA HIS A 632 27.16 21.94 3.50
C HIS A 632 26.89 21.46 4.94
N PHE A 633 26.24 20.30 5.11
CA PHE A 633 26.04 19.69 6.42
C PHE A 633 26.94 18.48 6.63
N THR A 634 27.18 17.67 5.60
CA THR A 634 27.88 16.40 5.77
C THR A 634 29.40 16.53 5.92
N TYR A 635 29.98 17.70 5.63
CA TYR A 635 31.44 17.92 5.69
C TYR A 635 32.00 18.09 7.11
N CYS A 636 31.15 18.32 8.12
CA CYS A 636 31.57 18.55 9.51
C CYS A 636 30.63 17.86 10.51
N ARG A 637 31.14 17.60 11.72
CA ARG A 637 30.40 16.88 12.76
C ARG A 637 29.13 17.63 13.19
N GLU A 638 29.22 18.93 13.42
CA GLU A 638 28.08 19.75 13.84
C GLU A 638 26.98 19.77 12.77
N GLY A 639 27.35 19.77 11.49
CA GLY A 639 26.37 19.70 10.40
C GLY A 639 25.66 18.35 10.30
N GLN A 640 26.38 17.25 10.57
CA GLN A 640 25.77 15.92 10.69
C GLN A 640 24.82 15.85 11.90
N GLU A 641 25.23 16.39 13.06
CA GLU A 641 24.38 16.46 14.26
C GLU A 641 23.10 17.27 14.02
N ILE A 642 23.17 18.38 13.26
CA ILE A 642 21.99 19.14 12.82
C ILE A 642 21.04 18.24 12.02
N LEU A 643 21.56 17.55 10.99
CA LEU A 643 20.75 16.69 10.12
C LEU A 643 20.13 15.49 10.85
N ASP A 644 20.86 14.90 11.80
CA ASP A 644 20.35 13.80 12.63
C ASP A 644 19.12 14.23 13.45
N ASN A 645 19.09 15.49 13.90
CA ASN A 645 17.99 16.07 14.67
C ASN A 645 16.87 16.71 13.83
N MET A 646 16.92 16.57 12.49
CA MET A 646 15.89 17.07 11.56
C MET A 646 15.13 15.92 10.91
N PRO A 647 13.98 15.46 11.42
CA PRO A 647 13.28 14.31 10.85
C PRO A 647 12.89 14.49 9.38
N GLY A 648 12.59 15.72 8.95
CA GLY A 648 12.27 16.02 7.57
C GLY A 648 13.52 16.29 6.72
N LYS A 649 13.66 15.58 5.59
CA LYS A 649 14.63 15.88 4.55
C LYS A 649 13.92 15.97 3.20
N VAL A 650 14.07 17.10 2.52
CA VAL A 650 13.52 17.31 1.18
C VAL A 650 14.65 17.55 0.21
N PHE A 651 14.81 16.63 -0.73
CA PHE A 651 15.77 16.74 -1.81
C PHE A 651 15.03 17.11 -3.10
N MET A 652 15.20 18.35 -3.54
CA MET A 652 14.84 18.76 -4.89
C MET A 652 15.91 18.27 -5.88
N ARG A 653 15.76 18.58 -7.17
CA ARG A 653 16.77 18.26 -8.19
C ARG A 653 18.19 18.68 -7.77
N HIS A 654 19.17 17.81 -8.04
CA HIS A 654 20.60 18.08 -7.88
C HIS A 654 21.34 17.85 -9.21
N ASP A 655 22.26 18.75 -9.59
CA ASP A 655 23.14 18.54 -10.76
C ASP A 655 24.20 17.48 -10.52
N ARG A 656 24.67 17.38 -9.27
CA ARG A 656 25.61 16.37 -8.78
C ARG A 656 25.37 16.12 -7.30
N VAL A 657 25.28 14.85 -6.93
CA VAL A 657 25.24 14.41 -5.54
C VAL A 657 26.65 13.99 -5.11
N PRO A 658 27.29 14.71 -4.17
CA PRO A 658 28.62 14.37 -3.65
C PRO A 658 28.62 13.02 -2.91
N ASP A 659 29.74 12.31 -2.93
CA ASP A 659 29.83 10.98 -2.29
C ASP A 659 29.60 11.04 -0.79
N SER A 660 30.00 12.13 -0.11
CA SER A 660 29.71 12.34 1.32
C SER A 660 28.22 12.47 1.62
N VAL A 661 27.40 12.92 0.66
CA VAL A 661 25.94 12.99 0.79
C VAL A 661 25.34 11.61 0.57
N VAL A 662 25.83 10.87 -0.42
CA VAL A 662 25.41 9.47 -0.68
C VAL A 662 25.70 8.60 0.55
N GLU A 663 26.90 8.68 1.09
CA GLU A 663 27.33 7.90 2.25
C GLU A 663 26.52 8.25 3.51
N TYR A 664 26.37 9.54 3.82
CA TYR A 664 25.66 9.98 5.03
C TYR A 664 24.16 9.63 5.00
N PHE A 665 23.47 9.90 3.88
CA PHE A 665 22.04 9.59 3.75
C PHE A 665 21.77 8.15 3.33
N GLN A 666 22.81 7.35 3.11
CA GLN A 666 22.72 5.98 2.59
C GLN A 666 21.87 5.91 1.32
N LEU A 667 22.06 6.88 0.40
CA LEU A 667 21.29 6.94 -0.83
C LEU A 667 21.62 5.74 -1.70
N SER A 668 20.59 5.07 -2.18
CA SER A 668 20.74 4.05 -3.21
C SER A 668 21.21 4.65 -4.54
N GLU A 669 21.83 3.83 -5.39
CA GLU A 669 22.16 4.25 -6.77
C GLU A 669 20.91 4.73 -7.54
N ARG A 670 19.76 4.12 -7.25
CA ARG A 670 18.48 4.55 -7.80
C ARG A 670 18.10 5.95 -7.32
N GLU A 671 18.12 6.22 -6.03
CA GLU A 671 17.81 7.55 -5.49
C GLU A 671 18.78 8.61 -5.99
N ARG A 672 20.07 8.26 -6.11
CA ARG A 672 21.07 9.14 -6.71
C ARG A 672 20.70 9.51 -8.14
N GLN A 673 20.32 8.53 -8.96
CA GLN A 673 19.85 8.78 -10.32
C GLN A 673 18.55 9.58 -10.35
N GLU A 674 17.58 9.24 -9.48
CA GLU A 674 16.30 9.94 -9.40
C GLU A 674 16.47 11.42 -9.05
N LEU A 675 17.40 11.78 -8.16
CA LEU A 675 17.70 13.18 -7.83
C LEU A 675 18.15 14.02 -9.04
N HIS A 676 18.76 13.39 -10.05
CA HIS A 676 19.11 14.02 -11.32
C HIS A 676 17.94 14.08 -12.31
N GLU A 677 16.91 13.26 -12.14
CA GLU A 677 15.75 13.16 -13.02
C GLU A 677 14.53 13.92 -12.52
N LEU A 678 14.55 14.39 -11.26
CA LEU A 678 13.48 15.23 -10.70
C LEU A 678 13.22 16.45 -11.59
N LYS A 679 11.94 16.70 -11.87
CA LYS A 679 11.50 17.86 -12.65
C LYS A 679 11.62 19.15 -11.85
N THR A 680 11.92 20.22 -12.55
CA THR A 680 11.96 21.58 -12.02
C THR A 680 10.78 22.38 -12.54
N GLY A 681 10.38 23.41 -11.79
CA GLY A 681 9.37 24.38 -12.24
C GLY A 681 9.78 25.21 -13.48
N THR A 682 11.04 25.11 -13.93
CA THR A 682 11.50 25.74 -15.19
C THR A 682 11.15 24.90 -16.40
N ASP A 683 11.18 23.57 -16.25
CA ASP A 683 11.07 22.61 -17.36
C ASP A 683 9.67 21.96 -17.39
N SER A 684 8.86 22.21 -16.37
CA SER A 684 7.56 21.60 -16.13
C SER A 684 6.65 22.56 -15.33
N PRO A 685 5.31 22.45 -15.42
CA PRO A 685 4.40 23.27 -14.60
C PRO A 685 4.47 22.99 -13.08
N TYR A 686 5.29 22.03 -12.65
CA TYR A 686 5.48 21.65 -11.26
C TYR A 686 6.94 21.30 -10.99
N SER A 687 7.32 21.31 -9.71
CA SER A 687 8.60 20.78 -9.26
C SER A 687 8.40 19.40 -8.63
N GLU A 688 9.43 18.57 -8.62
CA GLU A 688 9.43 17.30 -7.91
C GLU A 688 10.52 17.27 -6.83
N ALA A 689 10.29 16.46 -5.80
CA ALA A 689 11.24 16.28 -4.71
C ALA A 689 11.19 14.86 -4.15
N LEU A 690 12.30 14.36 -3.62
CA LEU A 690 12.29 13.25 -2.68
C LEU A 690 12.06 13.80 -1.27
N LEU A 691 10.92 13.46 -0.66
CA LEU A 691 10.55 13.82 0.70
C LEU A 691 10.74 12.60 1.61
N LYS A 692 11.64 12.74 2.57
CA LYS A 692 11.89 11.76 3.62
C LYS A 692 11.49 12.34 4.97
N ILE A 693 10.71 11.57 5.74
CA ILE A 693 10.37 11.85 7.13
C ILE A 693 10.79 10.62 7.93
N SER A 694 11.81 10.77 8.79
CA SER A 694 12.41 9.66 9.54
C SER A 694 11.35 8.76 10.20
N GLY A 695 11.35 7.47 9.81
CA GLY A 695 10.45 6.44 10.33
C GLY A 695 8.97 6.59 9.93
N LYS A 696 8.62 7.52 9.04
CA LYS A 696 7.23 7.79 8.65
C LYS A 696 6.97 7.76 7.15
N LEU A 697 7.87 8.32 6.33
CA LEU A 697 7.65 8.50 4.91
C LEU A 697 8.97 8.54 4.13
N ASP A 698 9.01 7.91 2.97
CA ASP A 698 10.08 8.08 1.97
C ASP A 698 9.46 7.99 0.58
N THR A 699 9.32 9.13 -0.11
CA THR A 699 8.66 9.17 -1.41
C THR A 699 9.06 10.34 -2.29
N ARG A 700 8.88 10.15 -3.61
CA ARG A 700 8.92 11.19 -4.63
C ARG A 700 7.56 11.89 -4.74
N ILE A 701 7.55 13.17 -4.42
CA ILE A 701 6.39 14.04 -4.48
C ILE A 701 6.45 14.98 -5.68
N ARG A 702 5.28 15.25 -6.24
CA ARG A 702 5.01 16.34 -7.17
C ARG A 702 4.43 17.51 -6.40
N ILE A 703 5.08 18.67 -6.50
CA ILE A 703 4.73 19.89 -5.77
C ILE A 703 3.99 20.82 -6.71
N GLU A 704 2.74 21.08 -6.37
CA GLU A 704 1.81 21.92 -7.15
C GLU A 704 1.32 23.08 -6.28
N SER A 705 1.15 24.24 -6.89
CA SER A 705 0.51 25.42 -6.31
C SER A 705 -0.87 25.64 -6.92
N THR A 706 -1.78 26.17 -6.13
CA THR A 706 -3.01 26.82 -6.62
C THR A 706 -2.70 28.12 -7.36
N ASP A 707 -3.66 28.67 -8.11
CA ASP A 707 -3.46 29.91 -8.87
C ASP A 707 -3.24 31.10 -7.94
N THR A 708 -3.91 31.17 -6.78
CA THR A 708 -3.65 32.22 -5.77
C THR A 708 -2.28 32.05 -5.11
N GLU A 709 -1.88 30.83 -4.75
CA GLU A 709 -0.52 30.58 -4.24
C GLU A 709 0.53 31.04 -5.26
N HIS A 710 0.36 30.66 -6.53
CA HIS A 710 1.24 31.05 -7.62
C HIS A 710 1.30 32.56 -7.79
N ARG A 711 0.15 33.25 -7.83
CA ARG A 711 0.10 34.73 -7.95
C ARG A 711 0.81 35.45 -6.80
N ILE A 712 0.66 34.98 -5.57
CA ILE A 712 1.34 35.57 -4.41
C ILE A 712 2.87 35.39 -4.53
N ILE A 713 3.32 34.23 -5.03
CA ILE A 713 4.74 33.93 -5.17
C ILE A 713 5.37 34.67 -6.36
N GLU A 714 4.75 34.62 -7.55
CA GLU A 714 5.25 35.21 -8.80
C GLU A 714 5.23 36.73 -8.82
N GLN A 715 4.43 37.36 -7.97
CA GLN A 715 4.52 38.80 -7.80
C GLN A 715 5.94 39.25 -7.43
N GLU A 716 6.84 38.37 -6.98
CA GLU A 716 8.27 38.64 -6.77
C GLU A 716 9.13 38.87 -8.01
N GLU A 717 8.79 38.36 -9.19
CA GLU A 717 9.67 38.41 -10.37
C GLU A 717 9.57 39.71 -11.20
N LYS A 718 8.69 40.64 -10.82
CA LYS A 718 8.53 41.96 -11.45
C LYS A 718 9.02 43.13 -10.62
#